data_AF-A0A956AFE0-F1
#
_entry.id   AF-A0A956AFE0-F1
#
_cell.length_a   1.000
_cell.length_b   1.000
_cell.length_c   1.000
_cell.angle_alpha   90.00
_cell.angle_beta   90.00
_cell.angle_gamma   90.00
#
_symmetry.space_group_name_H-M   'P 1'
#
loop_
_entity.id
_entity.type
_entity.pdbx_description
1 polymer ?
#
loop_
_entity_poly.entity_id
_entity_poly.type
_entity_poly.pdbx_seq_one_letter_code
_entity_poly.pdbx_strand_id
1 'polypeptide(L)'
;MSDRIDLQALAERESEQVEWKEAVADEQDVVKTLVAFANDRANLGGGYVVCGARESRDGEGFARVELVGMGSADCKRVEGKVLAICRDQASPPLAPRVEELRTEDPARRILVFVMPQTGRAHQLRLRNGETHHYIRVARTTQQARNGLLLDLLTLRGEREPWDRRPCGSASIADLDLVALRDTLQRLGRFDPQAGIEPHLSDEQTIHALVPSLCVREPLSGELRPRNFAILLFGREIQRFIPGACTYFSLYPGPDRSEPHAERHELAGTLLEQARRVLELLDVQAYTAFDKTDRAMPNAVRYPLRALQEAAVNALVHRSYEEAEPTRITAFSDRIEVMSPGPLPLGVDPVAWREGRAGARWRNQSLAWLLNRLQIAQGEGQGIPTIVRTMREEGCPPPTFEANEGQVLCTLPAHPRHALARSHRAVETALSLGDFEHARGLLEPLVARDPLGFRTALLFAEVHRVLRDPAPVRRFVDEHRDHLPALPASALLALAEALLASPQPLRSDEERASELYQLAAAGHHELLDARRVAVGLKRYDRPARALEFIRTQLQRHPEWADDAGLIQIQGDALIGQAKRCSETGNNRSLPPATRRRAWEDCRRYLNQAEPLLRRAQALRPDAGLLSQIERNLAFLSLLRKKATR
;
A
#
# COMPACT_ATOMS: atom_id res chain seq x y z
N MET A 1 31.98 -37.06 27.50
CA MET A 1 32.59 -35.91 26.80
C MET A 1 32.13 -34.68 27.54
N SER A 2 33.07 -33.90 28.09
CA SER A 2 32.73 -32.68 28.85
C SER A 2 32.32 -31.61 27.85
N ASP A 3 31.02 -31.42 27.62
CA ASP A 3 30.48 -30.29 26.84
C ASP A 3 30.76 -28.99 27.60
N ARG A 4 31.95 -28.44 27.37
CA ARG A 4 32.37 -27.16 27.93
C ARG A 4 31.76 -26.06 27.06
N ILE A 5 31.07 -25.09 27.67
CA ILE A 5 30.42 -23.99 26.95
C ILE A 5 31.46 -23.21 26.12
N ASP A 6 31.22 -23.12 24.82
CA ASP A 6 32.02 -22.29 23.89
C ASP A 6 31.44 -20.88 23.82
N LEU A 7 32.14 -19.92 24.42
CA LEU A 7 31.72 -18.52 24.47
C LEU A 7 31.80 -17.83 23.10
N GLN A 8 32.67 -18.30 22.20
CA GLN A 8 32.81 -17.70 20.87
C GLN A 8 31.62 -18.09 19.99
N ALA A 9 31.18 -19.35 20.06
CA ALA A 9 29.96 -19.80 19.40
C ALA A 9 28.69 -19.10 19.92
N LEU A 10 28.65 -18.74 21.22
CA LEU A 10 27.55 -17.95 21.80
C LEU A 10 27.51 -16.50 21.30
N ALA A 11 28.66 -15.94 20.90
CA ALA A 11 28.76 -14.57 20.41
C ALA A 11 28.58 -14.43 18.90
N GLU A 12 29.00 -15.44 18.12
CA GLU A 12 28.62 -15.55 16.71
C GLU A 12 27.10 -15.62 16.51
N ARG A 13 26.37 -15.99 17.58
CA ARG A 13 24.91 -16.09 17.67
C ARG A 13 24.33 -15.15 18.72
N GLU A 14 24.70 -13.88 18.71
CA GLU A 14 24.09 -12.86 19.56
C GLU A 14 22.55 -12.88 19.40
N SER A 15 21.86 -13.44 20.40
CA SER A 15 20.47 -13.89 20.29
C SER A 15 19.67 -13.63 21.56
N GLU A 16 18.37 -13.91 21.52
CA GLU A 16 17.49 -13.84 22.68
C GLU A 16 17.85 -14.83 23.81
N GLN A 17 18.89 -15.65 23.63
CA GLN A 17 19.32 -16.66 24.60
C GLN A 17 20.59 -16.28 25.37
N VAL A 18 21.22 -15.14 25.10
CA VAL A 18 22.49 -14.76 25.75
C VAL A 18 22.42 -13.34 26.31
N GLU A 19 22.95 -13.15 27.52
CA GLU A 19 23.14 -11.86 28.17
C GLU A 19 24.59 -11.74 28.63
N TRP A 20 25.28 -10.71 28.13
CA TRP A 20 26.67 -10.42 28.50
C TRP A 20 26.72 -9.35 29.60
N LYS A 21 27.51 -9.60 30.65
CA LYS A 21 27.79 -8.62 31.71
C LYS A 21 29.29 -8.56 31.98
N GLU A 22 29.92 -7.43 31.69
CA GLU A 22 31.34 -7.19 31.98
C GLU A 22 31.62 -7.29 33.48
N ALA A 23 30.84 -6.57 34.28
CA ALA A 23 30.86 -6.62 35.73
C ALA A 23 29.44 -6.67 36.28
N VAL A 24 29.24 -7.37 37.40
CA VAL A 24 27.94 -7.50 38.06
C VAL A 24 27.86 -6.49 39.20
N ALA A 25 27.32 -5.30 38.90
CA ALA A 25 27.04 -4.25 39.88
C ALA A 25 25.82 -4.57 40.75
N ASP A 26 24.75 -5.10 40.16
CA ASP A 26 23.55 -5.57 40.86
C ASP A 26 23.27 -7.04 40.51
N GLU A 27 23.34 -7.91 41.52
CA GLU A 27 23.05 -9.33 41.36
C GLU A 27 21.57 -9.58 41.01
N GLN A 28 20.68 -8.65 41.37
CA GLN A 28 19.26 -8.74 41.05
C GLN A 28 19.00 -8.59 39.54
N ASP A 29 19.83 -7.84 38.81
CA ASP A 29 19.71 -7.74 37.34
C ASP A 29 20.06 -9.04 36.64
N VAL A 30 21.02 -9.80 37.17
CA VAL A 30 21.29 -11.18 36.70
C VAL A 30 20.04 -12.04 36.89
N VAL A 31 19.42 -11.99 38.07
CA VAL A 31 18.22 -12.79 38.36
C VAL A 31 17.01 -12.36 37.54
N LYS A 32 16.82 -11.07 37.25
CA LYS A 32 15.76 -10.61 36.32
C LYS A 32 15.89 -11.31 34.96
N THR A 33 17.11 -11.40 34.44
CA THR A 33 17.36 -12.08 33.17
C THR A 33 17.21 -13.60 33.28
N LEU A 34 17.61 -14.22 34.40
CA LEU A 34 17.34 -15.64 34.64
C LEU A 34 15.84 -15.95 34.72
N VAL A 35 15.04 -15.09 35.37
CA VAL A 35 13.57 -15.21 35.36
C VAL A 35 13.02 -15.09 33.94
N ALA A 36 13.55 -14.16 33.14
CA ALA A 36 13.17 -14.02 31.74
C ALA A 36 13.50 -15.27 30.90
N PHE A 37 14.66 -15.90 31.12
CA PHE A 37 15.04 -17.14 30.46
C PHE A 37 14.25 -18.36 30.97
N ALA A 38 13.88 -18.41 32.25
CA ALA A 38 12.98 -19.46 32.75
C ALA A 38 11.59 -19.34 32.12
N ASN A 39 11.10 -18.11 31.99
CA ASN A 39 9.81 -17.77 31.38
C ASN A 39 9.80 -17.85 29.86
N ASP A 40 10.97 -17.89 29.21
CA ASP A 40 11.22 -18.15 27.78
C ASP A 40 10.02 -17.95 26.85
N ARG A 41 9.67 -16.68 26.61
CA ARG A 41 8.51 -16.26 25.82
C ARG A 41 8.60 -16.72 24.35
N ALA A 42 9.80 -16.71 23.78
CA ALA A 42 10.05 -17.11 22.41
C ALA A 42 10.15 -18.64 22.23
N ASN A 43 10.12 -19.40 23.33
CA ASN A 43 10.20 -20.85 23.34
C ASN A 43 11.49 -21.39 22.69
N LEU A 44 12.62 -20.79 23.06
CA LEU A 44 13.96 -21.14 22.57
C LEU A 44 14.67 -22.19 23.45
N GLY A 45 14.09 -22.53 24.61
CA GLY A 45 14.61 -23.53 25.55
C GLY A 45 15.36 -22.96 26.75
N GLY A 46 15.40 -21.63 26.92
CA GLY A 46 16.14 -20.94 27.98
C GLY A 46 17.33 -20.13 27.47
N GLY A 47 18.31 -19.86 28.34
CA GLY A 47 19.45 -19.00 27.99
C GLY A 47 20.62 -19.00 28.99
N TYR A 48 21.60 -18.14 28.69
CA TYR A 48 22.90 -18.01 29.32
C TYR A 48 23.13 -16.57 29.78
N VAL A 49 23.45 -16.38 31.06
CA VAL A 49 23.99 -15.10 31.55
C VAL A 49 25.48 -15.26 31.78
N VAL A 50 26.29 -14.56 30.99
CA VAL A 50 27.76 -14.62 31.03
C VAL A 50 28.30 -13.40 31.77
N CYS A 51 28.91 -13.63 32.92
CA CYS A 51 29.48 -12.59 33.79
C CYS A 51 31.02 -12.60 33.70
N GLY A 52 31.63 -11.43 33.51
CA GLY A 52 33.07 -11.29 33.28
C GLY A 52 33.46 -11.28 31.80
N ALA A 53 32.51 -11.03 30.90
CA ALA A 53 32.78 -10.90 29.48
C ALA A 53 31.92 -9.78 28.89
N ARG A 54 32.45 -9.11 27.86
CA ARG A 54 31.72 -8.11 27.11
C ARG A 54 31.78 -8.40 25.62
N GLU A 55 30.76 -7.96 24.93
CA GLU A 55 30.76 -7.97 23.48
C GLU A 55 31.41 -6.69 22.96
N SER A 56 32.29 -6.85 21.97
CA SER A 56 32.95 -5.79 21.23
C SER A 56 32.81 -6.05 19.73
N ARG A 57 33.17 -5.08 18.90
CA ARG A 57 33.28 -5.29 17.45
C ARG A 57 34.75 -5.32 17.06
N ASP A 58 35.12 -6.21 16.16
CA ASP A 58 36.45 -6.19 15.57
C ASP A 58 36.61 -5.02 14.57
N GLY A 59 37.81 -4.85 14.03
CA GLY A 59 38.14 -3.77 13.09
C GLY A 59 37.37 -3.80 11.77
N GLU A 60 36.73 -4.94 11.45
CA GLU A 60 35.92 -5.16 10.25
C GLU A 60 34.41 -5.10 10.56
N GLY A 61 34.04 -4.90 11.84
CA GLY A 61 32.67 -4.73 12.30
C GLY A 61 31.94 -5.99 12.76
N PHE A 62 32.60 -7.15 12.82
CA PHE A 62 32.02 -8.41 13.31
C PHE A 62 32.03 -8.50 14.83
N ALA A 63 31.10 -9.25 15.40
CA ALA A 63 30.98 -9.47 16.85
C ALA A 63 32.18 -10.27 17.39
N ARG A 64 32.81 -9.76 18.44
CA ARG A 64 33.94 -10.37 19.14
C ARG A 64 33.73 -10.32 20.65
N VAL A 65 33.98 -11.43 21.34
CA VAL A 65 33.95 -11.46 22.80
C VAL A 65 35.30 -11.02 23.37
N GLU A 66 35.24 -10.10 24.32
CA GLU A 66 36.38 -9.76 25.17
C GLU A 66 36.18 -10.36 26.56
N LEU A 67 37.09 -11.27 26.91
CA LEU A 67 37.08 -12.01 28.17
C LEU A 67 37.79 -11.20 29.26
N VAL A 68 37.08 -10.25 29.87
CA VAL A 68 37.64 -9.36 30.90
C VAL A 68 37.97 -10.13 32.20
N GLY A 69 37.12 -11.08 32.56
CA GLY A 69 37.21 -11.91 33.75
C GLY A 69 36.98 -11.17 35.07
N MET A 70 36.46 -11.89 36.06
CA MET A 70 36.22 -11.41 37.43
C MET A 70 37.21 -12.04 38.41
N GLY A 71 37.55 -11.32 39.48
CA GLY A 71 38.39 -11.84 40.56
C GLY A 71 37.66 -12.88 41.42
N SER A 72 38.41 -13.73 42.13
CA SER A 72 37.84 -14.83 42.94
C SER A 72 36.80 -14.37 43.98
N ALA A 73 37.02 -13.22 44.63
CA ALA A 73 36.09 -12.67 45.62
C ALA A 73 34.76 -12.25 44.98
N ASP A 74 34.81 -11.64 43.79
CA ASP A 74 33.62 -11.24 43.04
C ASP A 74 32.86 -12.45 42.52
N CYS A 75 33.55 -13.47 41.99
CA CYS A 75 32.90 -14.71 41.56
C CYS A 75 32.09 -15.34 42.71
N LYS A 76 32.71 -15.54 43.88
CA LYS A 76 32.02 -16.10 45.05
C LYS A 76 30.84 -15.25 45.52
N ARG A 77 31.00 -13.93 45.52
CA ARG A 77 29.93 -12.99 45.89
C ARG A 77 28.76 -13.09 44.92
N VAL A 78 29.03 -13.01 43.62
CA VAL A 78 28.02 -13.02 42.55
C VAL A 78 27.30 -14.37 42.53
N GLU A 79 28.03 -15.49 42.49
CA GLU A 79 27.44 -16.83 42.52
C GLU A 79 26.54 -17.03 43.75
N GLY A 80 27.07 -16.78 44.95
CA GLY A 80 26.34 -16.99 46.19
C GLY A 80 25.08 -16.14 46.30
N LYS A 81 25.16 -14.84 45.98
CA LYS A 81 24.01 -13.94 46.05
C LYS A 81 22.98 -14.22 44.95
N VAL A 82 23.40 -14.46 43.71
CA VAL A 82 22.48 -14.77 42.60
C VAL A 82 21.69 -16.04 42.93
N LEU A 83 22.36 -17.09 43.40
CA LEU A 83 21.69 -18.34 43.80
C LEU A 83 20.75 -18.14 45.01
N ALA A 84 21.14 -17.32 45.99
CA ALA A 84 20.27 -16.99 47.13
C ALA A 84 19.01 -16.23 46.68
N ILE A 85 19.15 -15.21 45.82
CA ILE A 85 17.99 -14.46 45.28
C ILE A 85 17.10 -15.39 44.44
N CYS A 86 17.68 -16.27 43.61
CA CYS A 86 16.93 -17.27 42.83
C CYS A 86 16.09 -18.20 43.72
N ARG A 87 16.61 -18.60 44.89
CA ARG A 87 15.91 -19.47 45.84
C ARG A 87 14.86 -18.73 46.67
N ASP A 88 15.21 -17.55 47.18
CA ASP A 88 14.47 -16.89 48.27
C ASP A 88 13.55 -15.75 47.79
N GLN A 89 13.78 -15.24 46.58
CA GLN A 89 13.03 -14.09 46.02
C GLN A 89 12.31 -14.41 44.71
N ALA A 90 12.69 -15.48 43.99
CA ALA A 90 11.92 -15.95 42.85
C ALA A 90 10.81 -16.91 43.28
N SER A 91 9.65 -16.83 42.62
CA SER A 91 8.52 -17.71 42.86
C SER A 91 7.90 -18.16 41.51
N PRO A 92 7.80 -19.47 41.23
CA PRO A 92 8.52 -20.55 41.90
C PRO A 92 10.04 -20.31 41.94
N PRO A 93 10.78 -20.93 42.88
CA PRO A 93 12.23 -20.78 42.97
C PRO A 93 12.95 -21.21 41.68
N LEU A 94 14.07 -20.54 41.37
CA LEU A 94 14.92 -20.86 40.23
C LEU A 94 16.16 -21.67 40.66
N ALA A 95 16.60 -22.56 39.78
CA ALA A 95 17.79 -23.38 39.98
C ALA A 95 18.68 -23.35 38.71
N PRO A 96 19.37 -22.22 38.44
CA PRO A 96 20.28 -22.15 37.29
C PRO A 96 21.51 -23.05 37.52
N ARG A 97 22.03 -23.65 36.45
CA ARG A 97 23.34 -24.33 36.48
C ARG A 97 24.44 -23.28 36.37
N VAL A 98 25.46 -23.38 37.22
CA VAL A 98 26.60 -22.46 37.19
C VAL A 98 27.83 -23.18 36.65
N GLU A 99 28.51 -22.56 35.70
CA GLU A 99 29.79 -23.03 35.17
C GLU A 99 30.85 -21.94 35.31
N GLU A 100 32.04 -22.33 35.79
CA GLU A 100 33.20 -21.45 35.90
C GLU A 100 34.18 -21.74 34.76
N LEU A 101 34.47 -20.72 33.95
CA LEU A 101 35.41 -20.79 32.84
C LEU A 101 36.69 -20.02 33.17
N ARG A 102 37.83 -20.54 32.68
CA ARG A 102 39.16 -19.94 32.88
C ARG A 102 39.42 -18.90 31.79
N THR A 103 39.96 -17.75 32.16
CA THR A 103 40.50 -16.76 31.23
C THR A 103 41.99 -16.99 30.98
N GLU A 104 42.59 -16.22 30.07
CA GLU A 104 44.04 -16.19 29.85
C GLU A 104 44.81 -15.77 31.13
N ASP A 105 44.24 -14.82 31.88
CA ASP A 105 44.73 -14.47 33.22
C ASP A 105 44.33 -15.56 34.24
N PRO A 106 45.30 -16.26 34.88
CA PRO A 106 45.00 -17.30 35.87
C PRO A 106 44.28 -16.79 37.12
N ALA A 107 44.33 -15.49 37.41
CA ALA A 107 43.68 -14.87 38.57
C ALA A 107 42.21 -14.50 38.32
N ARG A 108 41.75 -14.60 37.07
CA ARG A 108 40.38 -14.21 36.67
C ARG A 108 39.59 -15.38 36.13
N ARG A 109 38.26 -15.29 36.27
CA ARG A 109 37.30 -16.33 35.88
C ARG A 109 36.05 -15.70 35.30
N ILE A 110 35.35 -16.48 34.47
CA ILE A 110 34.04 -16.13 33.93
C ILE A 110 33.01 -17.05 34.59
N LEU A 111 31.89 -16.48 35.04
CA LEU A 111 30.77 -17.24 35.55
C LEU A 111 29.66 -17.26 34.52
N VAL A 112 29.19 -18.45 34.18
CA VAL A 112 28.08 -18.66 33.25
C VAL A 112 26.92 -19.26 34.02
N PHE A 113 25.80 -18.53 34.10
CA PHE A 113 24.55 -19.07 34.60
C PHE A 113 23.71 -19.58 33.43
N VAL A 114 23.44 -20.87 33.40
CA VAL A 114 22.59 -21.54 32.42
C VAL A 114 21.22 -21.74 33.04
N MET A 115 20.19 -21.07 32.49
CA MET A 115 18.82 -21.22 32.93
C MET A 115 17.98 -21.88 31.83
N PRO A 116 17.58 -23.15 31.99
CA PRO A 116 16.64 -23.78 31.07
C PRO A 116 15.24 -23.18 31.24
N GLN A 117 14.43 -23.27 30.19
CA GLN A 117 13.00 -22.98 30.27
C GLN A 117 12.32 -23.89 31.31
N THR A 118 11.31 -23.36 32.01
CA THR A 118 10.50 -24.13 32.96
C THR A 118 9.02 -24.20 32.55
N GLY A 119 8.25 -25.06 33.20
CA GLY A 119 6.80 -25.19 32.95
C GLY A 119 5.92 -24.18 33.69
N ARG A 120 6.48 -23.22 34.42
CA ARG A 120 5.74 -22.30 35.32
C ARG A 120 6.05 -20.84 35.00
N ALA A 121 5.16 -19.92 35.38
CA ALA A 121 5.42 -18.50 35.30
C ALA A 121 6.19 -18.05 36.54
N HIS A 122 7.44 -17.64 36.34
CA HIS A 122 8.32 -17.17 37.40
C HIS A 122 8.21 -15.67 37.58
N GLN A 123 8.18 -15.25 38.83
CA GLN A 123 8.20 -13.87 39.27
C GLN A 123 9.36 -13.61 40.22
N LEU A 124 9.83 -12.38 40.29
CA LEU A 124 10.88 -11.93 41.19
C LEU A 124 10.34 -10.86 42.12
N ARG A 125 10.46 -11.09 43.43
CA ARG A 125 10.27 -10.05 44.45
C ARG A 125 11.50 -9.16 44.50
N LEU A 126 11.33 -7.87 44.23
CA LEU A 126 12.40 -6.89 44.26
C LEU A 126 12.65 -6.36 45.68
N ARG A 127 13.77 -5.65 45.90
CA ARG A 127 14.13 -5.01 47.17
C ARG A 127 13.08 -4.01 47.69
N ASN A 128 12.31 -3.39 46.80
CA ASN A 128 11.21 -2.47 47.17
C ASN A 128 9.92 -3.20 47.59
N GLY A 129 9.91 -4.54 47.59
CA GLY A 129 8.76 -5.37 47.95
C GLY A 129 7.82 -5.70 46.79
N GLU A 130 7.94 -5.02 45.65
CA GLU A 130 7.14 -5.33 44.46
C GLU A 130 7.53 -6.67 43.86
N THR A 131 6.59 -7.33 43.19
CA THR A 131 6.82 -8.62 42.56
C THR A 131 6.47 -8.54 41.09
N HIS A 132 7.42 -8.90 40.22
CA HIS A 132 7.30 -8.72 38.78
C HIS A 132 7.68 -9.97 38.00
N HIS A 133 6.97 -10.22 36.91
CA HIS A 133 7.36 -11.23 35.92
C HIS A 133 8.28 -10.57 34.89
N TYR A 134 9.29 -11.30 34.43
CA TYR A 134 10.21 -10.82 33.41
C TYR A 134 10.20 -11.75 32.20
N ILE A 135 10.36 -11.18 31.01
CA ILE A 135 10.44 -11.90 29.73
C ILE A 135 11.57 -11.29 28.90
N ARG A 136 12.13 -12.10 28.00
CA ARG A 136 13.10 -11.64 27.01
C ARG A 136 12.36 -11.31 25.73
N VAL A 137 12.66 -10.14 25.16
CA VAL A 137 12.17 -9.73 23.83
C VAL A 137 13.38 -9.22 23.06
N ALA A 138 13.73 -9.90 21.96
CA ALA A 138 15.01 -9.66 21.29
C ALA A 138 16.18 -9.72 22.29
N ARG A 139 16.85 -8.59 22.54
CA ARG A 139 18.04 -8.48 23.40
C ARG A 139 17.77 -7.81 24.74
N THR A 140 16.52 -7.51 25.06
CA THR A 140 16.18 -6.79 26.28
C THR A 140 15.36 -7.65 27.23
N THR A 141 15.73 -7.61 28.51
CA THR A 141 14.91 -8.13 29.59
C THR A 141 13.91 -7.04 29.98
N GLN A 142 12.63 -7.31 29.77
CA GLN A 142 11.55 -6.39 30.10
C GLN A 142 10.55 -7.03 31.07
N GLN A 143 9.86 -6.18 31.82
CA GLN A 143 8.78 -6.64 32.69
C GLN A 143 7.59 -7.07 31.84
N ALA A 144 7.02 -8.24 32.12
CA ALA A 144 5.74 -8.64 31.56
C ALA A 144 4.62 -7.89 32.30
N ARG A 145 3.97 -6.95 31.60
CA ARG A 145 2.79 -6.20 32.09
C ARG A 145 1.62 -6.44 31.15
N ASN A 146 0.40 -6.17 31.62
CA ASN A 146 -0.83 -6.16 30.80
C ASN A 146 -0.96 -7.45 29.96
N GLY A 147 -1.22 -7.33 28.65
CA GLY A 147 -1.35 -8.45 27.73
C GLY A 147 -0.15 -9.41 27.73
N LEU A 148 1.08 -8.92 27.92
CA LEU A 148 2.28 -9.77 27.96
C LEU A 148 2.29 -10.72 29.17
N LEU A 149 1.80 -10.24 30.32
CA LEU A 149 1.67 -11.07 31.53
C LEU A 149 0.56 -12.12 31.35
N LEU A 150 -0.58 -11.69 30.83
CA LEU A 150 -1.77 -12.52 30.62
C LEU A 150 -1.48 -13.65 29.63
N ASP A 151 -0.76 -13.33 28.56
CA ASP A 151 -0.23 -14.30 27.62
C ASP A 151 0.73 -15.27 28.34
N LEU A 152 1.70 -14.79 29.12
CA LEU A 152 2.71 -15.63 29.79
C LEU A 152 2.06 -16.66 30.73
N LEU A 153 1.09 -16.22 31.55
CA LEU A 153 0.34 -17.11 32.45
C LEU A 153 -0.43 -18.17 31.67
N THR A 154 -0.95 -17.81 30.50
CA THR A 154 -1.67 -18.74 29.62
C THR A 154 -0.73 -19.80 29.04
N LEU A 155 0.45 -19.39 28.58
CA LEU A 155 1.47 -20.31 28.05
C LEU A 155 1.94 -21.33 29.09
N ARG A 156 2.08 -20.90 30.35
CA ARG A 156 2.52 -21.76 31.46
C ARG A 156 1.38 -22.58 32.07
N GLY A 157 0.19 -22.53 31.48
CA GLY A 157 -0.97 -23.31 31.93
C GLY A 157 -1.52 -22.87 33.29
N GLU A 158 -1.09 -21.72 33.81
CA GLU A 158 -1.59 -21.14 35.06
C GLU A 158 -2.91 -20.40 34.84
N ARG A 159 -3.24 -20.12 33.57
CA ARG A 159 -4.49 -19.50 33.15
C ARG A 159 -4.99 -20.17 31.88
N GLU A 160 -6.29 -20.50 31.82
CA GLU A 160 -6.89 -21.01 30.59
C GLU A 160 -6.88 -19.92 29.50
N PRO A 161 -6.72 -20.22 28.20
CA PRO A 161 -6.87 -19.22 27.13
C PRO A 161 -8.22 -18.50 27.20
N TRP A 162 -8.24 -17.21 26.90
CA TRP A 162 -9.42 -16.37 27.12
C TRP A 162 -10.67 -16.88 26.40
N ASP A 163 -10.53 -17.32 25.15
CA ASP A 163 -11.64 -17.80 24.33
C ASP A 163 -12.33 -19.02 24.96
N ARG A 164 -11.58 -19.82 25.71
CA ARG A 164 -12.10 -21.01 26.40
C ARG A 164 -12.71 -20.71 27.76
N ARG A 165 -12.48 -19.56 28.38
CA ARG A 165 -13.01 -19.31 29.73
C ARG A 165 -14.54 -19.16 29.72
N PRO A 166 -15.23 -19.51 30.84
CA PRO A 166 -16.65 -19.21 30.99
C PRO A 166 -16.92 -17.70 30.96
N CYS A 167 -17.99 -17.30 30.26
CA CYS A 167 -18.55 -15.97 30.36
C CYS A 167 -19.53 -15.93 31.55
N GLY A 168 -19.04 -15.50 32.72
CA GLY A 168 -19.80 -15.61 33.98
C GLY A 168 -21.11 -14.82 34.01
N SER A 169 -21.24 -13.78 33.19
CA SER A 169 -22.47 -12.96 33.09
C SER A 169 -23.48 -13.49 32.07
N ALA A 170 -23.15 -14.53 31.31
CA ALA A 170 -24.00 -15.09 30.26
C ALA A 170 -24.62 -16.44 30.64
N SER A 171 -25.68 -16.80 29.93
CA SER A 171 -26.41 -18.06 30.05
C SER A 171 -26.66 -18.67 28.67
N ILE A 172 -27.19 -19.89 28.63
CA ILE A 172 -27.56 -20.55 27.37
C ILE A 172 -28.64 -19.77 26.60
N ALA A 173 -29.52 -19.06 27.31
CA ALA A 173 -30.58 -18.25 26.70
C ALA A 173 -30.04 -17.07 25.88
N ASP A 174 -28.80 -16.65 26.14
CA ASP A 174 -28.10 -15.60 25.40
C ASP A 174 -27.48 -16.12 24.09
N LEU A 175 -27.57 -17.42 23.80
CA LEU A 175 -27.10 -18.00 22.55
C LEU A 175 -28.21 -18.00 21.47
N ASP A 176 -27.85 -17.64 20.26
CA ASP A 176 -28.60 -17.90 19.04
C ASP A 176 -28.42 -19.36 18.61
N LEU A 177 -29.39 -20.16 19.03
CA LEU A 177 -29.46 -21.59 18.75
C LEU A 177 -29.67 -21.90 17.26
N VAL A 178 -30.22 -20.97 16.47
CA VAL A 178 -30.39 -21.15 15.02
C VAL A 178 -29.04 -21.04 14.32
N ALA A 179 -28.25 -20.01 14.67
CA ALA A 179 -26.89 -19.84 14.17
C ALA A 179 -25.97 -20.99 14.59
N LEU A 180 -26.12 -21.48 15.82
CA LEU A 180 -25.41 -22.66 16.32
C LEU A 180 -25.75 -23.90 15.47
N ARG A 181 -27.04 -24.17 15.25
CA ARG A 181 -27.49 -25.32 14.44
C ARG A 181 -26.92 -25.26 13.01
N ASP A 182 -27.02 -24.12 12.34
CA ASP A 182 -26.47 -23.94 10.97
C ASP A 182 -24.95 -24.21 10.96
N THR A 183 -24.24 -23.71 11.96
CA THR A 183 -22.80 -23.93 12.10
C THR A 183 -22.46 -25.40 12.33
N LEU A 184 -23.15 -26.08 13.24
CA LEU A 184 -22.96 -27.51 13.47
C LEU A 184 -23.24 -28.34 12.21
N GLN A 185 -24.25 -27.96 11.41
CA GLN A 185 -24.54 -28.60 10.13
C GLN A 185 -23.39 -28.43 9.13
N ARG A 186 -22.86 -27.22 8.97
CA ARG A 186 -21.70 -26.94 8.10
C ARG A 186 -20.44 -27.70 8.55
N LEU A 187 -20.28 -27.89 9.86
CA LEU A 187 -19.18 -28.66 10.43
C LEU A 187 -19.36 -30.18 10.33
N GLY A 188 -20.53 -30.66 9.88
CA GLY A 188 -20.87 -32.09 9.86
C GLY A 188 -21.02 -32.69 11.26
N ARG A 189 -21.38 -31.88 12.26
CA ARG A 189 -21.51 -32.23 13.68
C ARG A 189 -22.94 -32.15 14.21
N PHE A 190 -23.90 -31.86 13.34
CA PHE A 190 -25.32 -31.85 13.67
C PHE A 190 -25.94 -33.21 13.40
N ASP A 191 -26.54 -33.80 14.43
CA ASP A 191 -27.38 -35.00 14.31
C ASP A 191 -28.87 -34.56 14.36
N PRO A 192 -29.65 -34.78 13.28
CA PRO A 192 -31.07 -34.44 13.26
C PRO A 192 -31.91 -35.14 14.33
N GLN A 193 -31.47 -36.32 14.83
CA GLN A 193 -32.21 -37.08 15.85
C GLN A 193 -31.94 -36.54 17.27
N ALA A 194 -30.68 -36.20 17.56
CA ALA A 194 -30.28 -35.70 18.87
C ALA A 194 -30.46 -34.19 19.03
N GLY A 195 -30.56 -33.43 17.93
CA GLY A 195 -30.72 -31.99 17.96
C GLY A 195 -29.44 -31.24 18.32
N ILE A 196 -29.58 -30.13 19.04
CA ILE A 196 -28.45 -29.28 19.49
C ILE A 196 -28.11 -29.50 20.97
N GLU A 197 -29.01 -30.14 21.70
CA GLU A 197 -28.99 -30.36 23.14
C GLU A 197 -27.68 -31.00 23.63
N PRO A 198 -27.11 -32.01 22.96
CA PRO A 198 -25.82 -32.58 23.37
C PRO A 198 -24.69 -31.55 23.40
N HIS A 199 -24.70 -30.58 22.48
CA HIS A 199 -23.69 -29.52 22.38
C HIS A 199 -23.90 -28.40 23.40
N LEU A 200 -25.08 -28.35 24.04
CA LEU A 200 -25.40 -27.45 25.15
C LEU A 200 -25.12 -28.12 26.50
N SER A 201 -24.08 -28.94 26.58
CA SER A 201 -23.56 -29.59 27.78
C SER A 201 -22.12 -29.14 28.06
N ASP A 202 -21.57 -29.53 29.22
CA ASP A 202 -20.16 -29.40 29.55
C ASP A 202 -19.30 -30.59 29.07
N GLU A 203 -19.92 -31.64 28.54
CA GLU A 203 -19.29 -32.92 28.20
C GLU A 203 -18.91 -33.00 26.71
N GLN A 204 -19.83 -32.60 25.82
CA GLN A 204 -19.65 -32.78 24.37
C GLN A 204 -18.69 -31.74 23.80
N THR A 205 -17.50 -32.18 23.41
CA THR A 205 -16.55 -31.35 22.66
C THR A 205 -16.94 -31.26 21.19
N ILE A 206 -16.64 -30.11 20.55
CA ILE A 206 -16.82 -29.94 19.11
C ILE A 206 -15.69 -30.66 18.35
N HIS A 207 -14.46 -30.53 18.84
CA HIS A 207 -13.26 -31.12 18.27
C HIS A 207 -12.17 -31.27 19.34
N ALA A 208 -11.12 -32.05 19.11
CA ALA A 208 -9.97 -32.15 20.02
C ALA A 208 -9.29 -30.80 20.36
N LEU A 209 -9.49 -29.79 19.51
CA LEU A 209 -8.95 -28.42 19.68
C LEU A 209 -10.02 -27.40 20.14
N VAL A 210 -11.27 -27.83 20.26
CA VAL A 210 -12.42 -26.99 20.60
C VAL A 210 -13.21 -27.67 21.71
N PRO A 211 -13.14 -27.16 22.96
CA PRO A 211 -13.85 -27.77 24.08
C PRO A 211 -15.37 -27.64 23.90
N SER A 212 -16.12 -28.16 24.87
CA SER A 212 -17.58 -27.96 24.96
C SER A 212 -17.95 -26.48 24.91
N LEU A 213 -19.09 -26.15 24.31
CA LEU A 213 -19.58 -24.77 24.19
C LEU A 213 -19.84 -24.14 25.55
N CYS A 214 -20.26 -24.95 26.50
CA CYS A 214 -20.53 -24.53 27.86
C CYS A 214 -19.63 -25.26 28.86
N VAL A 215 -19.53 -24.71 30.06
CA VAL A 215 -18.84 -25.32 31.19
C VAL A 215 -19.62 -25.04 32.46
N ARG A 216 -19.68 -26.02 33.35
CA ARG A 216 -20.34 -25.87 34.64
C ARG A 216 -19.48 -25.02 35.56
N GLU A 217 -20.05 -23.95 36.09
CA GLU A 217 -19.39 -23.13 37.10
C GLU A 217 -19.28 -23.93 38.41
N PRO A 218 -18.08 -24.11 38.99
CA PRO A 218 -17.90 -25.02 40.13
C PRO A 218 -18.71 -24.66 41.38
N LEU A 219 -18.97 -23.37 41.61
CA LEU A 219 -19.64 -22.88 42.80
C LEU A 219 -21.17 -22.94 42.70
N SER A 220 -21.73 -22.47 41.57
CA SER A 220 -23.19 -22.41 41.37
C SER A 220 -23.75 -23.71 40.77
N GLY A 221 -22.92 -24.50 40.10
CA GLY A 221 -23.37 -25.63 39.28
C GLY A 221 -24.09 -25.20 37.99
N GLU A 222 -24.18 -23.89 37.72
CA GLU A 222 -24.84 -23.38 36.53
C GLU A 222 -23.99 -23.61 35.28
N LEU A 223 -24.66 -23.93 34.18
CA LEU A 223 -24.00 -24.14 32.90
C LEU A 223 -23.79 -22.78 32.20
N ARG A 224 -22.52 -22.38 32.05
CA ARG A 224 -22.12 -21.09 31.47
C ARG A 224 -21.52 -21.28 30.08
N PRO A 225 -21.93 -20.50 29.07
CA PRO A 225 -21.26 -20.52 27.77
C PRO A 225 -19.82 -20.00 27.89
N ARG A 226 -18.91 -20.56 27.11
CA ARG A 226 -17.53 -20.07 26.99
C ARG A 226 -17.48 -18.83 26.11
N ASN A 227 -16.44 -18.01 26.27
CA ASN A 227 -16.31 -16.74 25.54
C ASN A 227 -16.33 -16.92 24.02
N PHE A 228 -15.71 -17.98 23.48
CA PHE A 228 -15.76 -18.26 22.04
C PHE A 228 -17.18 -18.57 21.55
N ALA A 229 -18.00 -19.22 22.36
CA ALA A 229 -19.39 -19.52 22.04
C ALA A 229 -20.23 -18.23 22.00
N ILE A 230 -19.99 -17.30 22.95
CA ILE A 230 -20.62 -15.98 22.93
C ILE A 230 -20.18 -15.17 21.71
N LEU A 231 -18.90 -15.16 21.34
CA LEU A 231 -18.45 -14.41 20.16
C LEU A 231 -19.04 -14.91 18.83
N LEU A 232 -19.32 -16.20 18.72
CA LEU A 232 -19.81 -16.81 17.49
C LEU A 232 -21.33 -16.90 17.43
N PHE A 233 -21.98 -17.13 18.56
CA PHE A 233 -23.41 -17.45 18.66
C PHE A 233 -24.15 -16.59 19.67
N GLY A 234 -23.50 -15.63 20.34
CA GLY A 234 -24.16 -14.79 21.33
C GLY A 234 -25.12 -13.77 20.70
N ARG A 235 -26.18 -13.46 21.45
CA ARG A 235 -27.06 -12.30 21.23
C ARG A 235 -26.52 -11.13 22.04
N GLU A 236 -26.60 -9.91 21.49
CA GLU A 236 -26.15 -8.69 22.17
C GLU A 236 -24.72 -8.80 22.74
N ILE A 237 -23.78 -9.33 21.95
CA ILE A 237 -22.41 -9.70 22.40
C ILE A 237 -21.70 -8.58 23.16
N GLN A 238 -21.88 -7.33 22.73
CA GLN A 238 -21.26 -6.15 23.32
C GLN A 238 -21.70 -5.92 24.78
N ARG A 239 -22.82 -6.51 25.24
CA ARG A 239 -23.19 -6.54 26.67
C ARG A 239 -22.22 -7.37 27.50
N PHE A 240 -21.72 -8.46 26.95
CA PHE A 240 -20.82 -9.40 27.63
C PHE A 240 -19.35 -9.07 27.39
N ILE A 241 -19.03 -8.64 26.18
CA ILE A 241 -17.68 -8.30 25.73
C ILE A 241 -17.74 -6.94 25.02
N PRO A 242 -17.71 -5.81 25.76
CA PRO A 242 -17.93 -4.48 25.21
C PRO A 242 -17.00 -4.11 24.06
N GLY A 243 -15.74 -4.55 24.12
CA GLY A 243 -14.77 -4.29 23.07
C GLY A 243 -14.98 -5.10 21.80
N ALA A 244 -15.84 -6.12 21.76
CA ALA A 244 -15.99 -7.05 20.65
C ALA A 244 -16.74 -6.43 19.45
N CYS A 245 -16.27 -5.31 18.93
CA CYS A 245 -16.69 -4.71 17.68
C CYS A 245 -15.47 -4.33 16.83
N THR A 246 -15.75 -4.03 15.56
CA THR A 246 -14.74 -3.55 14.59
C THR A 246 -15.16 -2.18 14.07
N TYR A 247 -14.24 -1.23 14.07
CA TYR A 247 -14.44 0.07 13.43
C TYR A 247 -13.78 0.08 12.06
N PHE A 248 -14.58 0.26 11.01
CA PHE A 248 -14.10 0.50 9.66
C PHE A 248 -14.21 2.00 9.36
N SER A 249 -13.10 2.68 9.08
CA SER A 249 -13.10 4.12 8.78
C SER A 249 -12.52 4.40 7.40
N LEU A 250 -13.15 5.30 6.64
CA LEU A 250 -12.66 5.76 5.33
C LEU A 250 -12.26 7.23 5.42
N TYR A 251 -11.02 7.50 5.06
CA TYR A 251 -10.47 8.84 4.92
C TYR A 251 -10.14 9.07 3.43
N PRO A 252 -10.73 10.11 2.79
CA PRO A 252 -10.43 10.42 1.40
C PRO A 252 -8.96 10.81 1.16
N GLY A 253 -8.29 11.33 2.19
CA GLY A 253 -6.89 11.73 2.21
C GLY A 253 -5.89 10.67 2.71
N PRO A 254 -4.59 11.01 2.75
CA PRO A 254 -3.53 10.14 3.26
C PRO A 254 -3.44 10.12 4.80
N ASP A 255 -4.13 11.03 5.48
CA ASP A 255 -4.13 11.17 6.92
C ASP A 255 -5.53 11.46 7.48
N ARG A 256 -5.60 11.72 8.79
CA ARG A 256 -6.84 11.99 9.53
C ARG A 256 -7.14 13.48 9.67
N SER A 257 -6.44 14.36 8.94
CA SER A 257 -6.61 15.82 9.04
C SER A 257 -7.85 16.31 8.31
N GLU A 258 -8.39 15.52 7.38
CA GLU A 258 -9.57 15.91 6.61
C GLU A 258 -10.81 16.07 7.50
N PRO A 259 -11.64 17.10 7.23
CA PRO A 259 -12.82 17.39 8.06
C PRO A 259 -13.95 16.37 7.91
N HIS A 260 -13.95 15.56 6.85
CA HIS A 260 -15.00 14.59 6.55
C HIS A 260 -14.39 13.19 6.42
N ALA A 261 -14.99 12.23 7.12
CA ALA A 261 -14.62 10.82 7.05
C ALA A 261 -15.86 9.96 7.30
N GLU A 262 -15.87 8.75 6.75
CA GLU A 262 -16.92 7.77 7.01
C GLU A 262 -16.45 6.80 8.09
N ARG A 263 -17.36 6.39 8.98
CA ARG A 263 -17.09 5.35 9.97
C ARG A 263 -18.27 4.40 10.07
N HIS A 264 -17.97 3.11 9.95
CA HIS A 264 -18.90 2.03 10.20
C HIS A 264 -18.50 1.31 11.49
N GLU A 265 -19.41 1.28 12.44
CA GLU A 265 -19.32 0.40 13.61
C GLU A 265 -19.94 -0.96 13.26
N LEU A 266 -19.10 -1.98 13.31
CA LEU A 266 -19.46 -3.36 12.98
C LEU A 266 -19.54 -4.14 14.29
N ALA A 267 -20.74 -4.18 14.86
CA ALA A 267 -21.10 -5.00 16.03
C ALA A 267 -21.78 -6.31 15.60
N GLY A 268 -22.14 -7.15 16.58
CA GLY A 268 -22.70 -8.49 16.36
C GLY A 268 -21.67 -9.60 16.50
N THR A 269 -21.99 -10.78 15.97
CA THR A 269 -21.13 -11.98 16.01
C THR A 269 -19.84 -11.76 15.23
N LEU A 270 -18.81 -12.51 15.59
CA LEU A 270 -17.52 -12.44 14.87
C LEU A 270 -17.68 -12.81 13.39
N LEU A 271 -18.64 -13.69 13.07
CA LEU A 271 -18.97 -14.08 11.70
C LEU A 271 -19.60 -12.93 10.91
N GLU A 272 -20.53 -12.20 11.54
CA GLU A 272 -21.16 -11.01 10.93
C GLU A 272 -20.15 -9.88 10.75
N GLN A 273 -19.31 -9.63 11.76
CA GLN A 273 -18.24 -8.64 11.67
C GLN A 273 -17.29 -8.97 10.52
N ALA A 274 -16.82 -10.21 10.43
CA ALA A 274 -15.95 -10.65 9.33
C ALA A 274 -16.61 -10.42 7.97
N ARG A 275 -17.86 -10.89 7.75
CA ARG A 275 -18.57 -10.70 6.49
C ARG A 275 -18.70 -9.23 6.08
N ARG A 276 -19.16 -8.37 7.00
CA ARG A 276 -19.34 -6.94 6.74
C ARG A 276 -18.02 -6.22 6.47
N VAL A 277 -16.95 -6.58 7.16
CA VAL A 277 -15.60 -6.08 6.88
C VAL A 277 -15.18 -6.47 5.46
N LEU A 278 -15.35 -7.73 5.08
CA LEU A 278 -14.96 -8.21 3.75
C LEU A 278 -15.76 -7.53 2.64
N GLU A 279 -17.06 -7.29 2.83
CA GLU A 279 -17.90 -6.54 1.89
C GLU A 279 -17.38 -5.10 1.70
N LEU A 280 -17.03 -4.40 2.79
CA LEU A 280 -16.47 -3.04 2.71
C LEU A 280 -15.08 -3.00 2.06
N LEU A 281 -14.26 -4.02 2.31
CA LEU A 281 -12.93 -4.16 1.71
C LEU A 281 -13.01 -4.50 0.21
N ASP A 282 -14.01 -5.27 -0.21
CA ASP A 282 -14.24 -5.59 -1.62
C ASP A 282 -14.51 -4.33 -2.45
N VAL A 283 -15.29 -3.39 -1.91
CA VAL A 283 -15.50 -2.07 -2.52
C VAL A 283 -14.19 -1.29 -2.70
N GLN A 284 -13.23 -1.46 -1.79
CA GLN A 284 -11.92 -0.82 -1.91
C GLN A 284 -10.97 -1.52 -2.89
N ALA A 285 -11.23 -2.78 -3.25
CA ALA A 285 -10.37 -3.63 -4.08
C ALA A 285 -10.61 -3.49 -5.60
N TYR A 286 -11.23 -2.40 -6.06
CA TYR A 286 -11.57 -2.21 -7.47
C TYR A 286 -10.34 -2.24 -8.41
N THR A 287 -10.58 -2.66 -9.65
CA THR A 287 -9.56 -2.70 -10.71
C THR A 287 -9.50 -1.37 -11.46
N ALA A 288 -8.32 -0.74 -11.49
CA ALA A 288 -8.06 0.33 -12.44
C ALA A 288 -7.66 -0.30 -13.79
N PHE A 289 -8.22 0.22 -14.87
CA PHE A 289 -7.87 -0.21 -16.21
C PHE A 289 -7.11 0.89 -16.96
N ASP A 290 -6.07 0.50 -17.68
CA ASP A 290 -5.34 1.33 -18.63
C ASP A 290 -5.41 0.66 -20.01
N LYS A 291 -6.15 1.27 -20.94
CA LYS A 291 -6.33 0.75 -22.30
C LYS A 291 -5.08 0.94 -23.18
N THR A 292 -4.10 1.72 -22.71
CA THR A 292 -2.88 2.02 -23.46
C THR A 292 -1.76 1.03 -23.15
N ASP A 293 -1.73 0.44 -21.94
CA ASP A 293 -0.86 -0.67 -21.59
C ASP A 293 -1.44 -2.00 -22.08
N ARG A 294 -0.91 -2.51 -23.18
CA ARG A 294 -1.34 -3.81 -23.76
C ARG A 294 -0.81 -5.02 -23.00
N ALA A 295 0.21 -4.86 -22.15
CA ALA A 295 0.83 -5.97 -21.44
C ALA A 295 0.13 -6.23 -20.09
N MET A 296 -0.21 -5.17 -19.35
CA MET A 296 -0.98 -5.27 -18.10
C MET A 296 -2.07 -4.20 -18.05
N PRO A 297 -3.18 -4.37 -18.78
CA PRO A 297 -4.23 -3.36 -18.83
C PRO A 297 -4.99 -3.20 -17.52
N ASN A 298 -4.96 -4.18 -16.62
CA ASN A 298 -5.72 -4.19 -15.38
C ASN A 298 -4.77 -4.21 -14.18
N ALA A 299 -4.99 -3.33 -13.20
CA ALA A 299 -4.28 -3.35 -11.93
C ALA A 299 -5.29 -3.20 -10.78
N VAL A 300 -5.40 -4.23 -9.93
CA VAL A 300 -6.21 -4.16 -8.71
C VAL A 300 -5.61 -3.14 -7.74
N ARG A 301 -6.47 -2.39 -7.03
CA ARG A 301 -5.98 -1.43 -6.02
C ARG A 301 -5.29 -2.13 -4.87
N TYR A 302 -5.92 -3.21 -4.43
CA TYR A 302 -5.46 -4.13 -3.41
C TYR A 302 -5.89 -5.54 -3.81
N PRO A 303 -5.05 -6.57 -3.63
CA PRO A 303 -5.46 -7.95 -3.81
C PRO A 303 -6.52 -8.30 -2.76
N LEU A 304 -7.72 -8.71 -3.18
CA LEU A 304 -8.81 -9.07 -2.27
C LEU A 304 -8.38 -10.14 -1.25
N ARG A 305 -7.57 -11.10 -1.70
CA ARG A 305 -7.03 -12.16 -0.86
C ARG A 305 -6.12 -11.64 0.26
N ALA A 306 -5.32 -10.60 0.01
CA ALA A 306 -4.48 -9.97 1.03
C ALA A 306 -5.34 -9.25 2.08
N LEU A 307 -6.37 -8.53 1.62
CA LEU A 307 -7.31 -7.82 2.50
C LEU A 307 -8.10 -8.77 3.38
N GLN A 308 -8.61 -9.87 2.80
CA GLN A 308 -9.34 -10.91 3.53
C GLN A 308 -8.48 -11.50 4.64
N GLU A 309 -7.25 -11.89 4.30
CA GLU A 309 -6.32 -12.51 5.24
C GLU A 309 -5.91 -11.55 6.36
N ALA A 310 -5.63 -10.28 6.05
CA ALA A 310 -5.29 -9.27 7.06
C ALA A 310 -6.47 -9.03 8.04
N ALA A 311 -7.67 -8.85 7.50
CA ALA A 311 -8.87 -8.60 8.30
C ALA A 311 -9.21 -9.77 9.23
N VAL A 312 -9.22 -11.00 8.70
CA VAL A 312 -9.55 -12.19 9.47
C VAL A 312 -8.50 -12.47 10.53
N ASN A 313 -7.21 -12.27 10.23
CA ASN A 313 -6.15 -12.40 11.23
C ASN A 313 -6.32 -11.40 12.38
N ALA A 314 -6.69 -10.16 12.08
CA ALA A 314 -6.94 -9.13 13.10
C ALA A 314 -8.18 -9.41 13.97
N LEU A 315 -9.13 -10.21 13.48
CA LEU A 315 -10.27 -10.66 14.26
C LEU A 315 -9.92 -11.88 15.12
N VAL A 316 -9.29 -12.89 14.53
CA VAL A 316 -9.00 -14.17 15.20
C VAL A 316 -7.91 -14.04 16.26
N HIS A 317 -6.85 -13.29 15.99
CA HIS A 317 -5.69 -13.18 16.88
C HIS A 317 -5.77 -12.03 17.88
N ARG A 318 -6.89 -11.32 17.90
CA ARG A 318 -7.14 -10.21 18.81
C ARG A 318 -7.07 -10.64 20.28
N SER A 319 -6.55 -9.74 21.12
CA SER A 319 -6.77 -9.76 22.56
C SER A 319 -8.19 -9.25 22.87
N TYR A 320 -9.11 -10.17 23.19
CA TYR A 320 -10.47 -9.82 23.63
C TYR A 320 -10.55 -9.47 25.13
N GLU A 321 -9.42 -9.53 25.83
CA GLU A 321 -9.29 -9.00 27.19
C GLU A 321 -9.23 -7.47 27.18
N GLU A 322 -8.86 -6.88 26.05
CA GLU A 322 -8.82 -5.43 25.86
C GLU A 322 -10.13 -4.90 25.29
N ALA A 323 -10.61 -3.81 25.89
CA ALA A 323 -11.85 -3.15 25.48
C ALA A 323 -11.70 -2.37 24.15
N GLU A 324 -10.47 -2.15 23.68
CA GLU A 324 -10.25 -1.47 22.40
C GLU A 324 -10.76 -2.30 21.23
N PRO A 325 -11.49 -1.71 20.27
CA PRO A 325 -12.01 -2.44 19.11
C PRO A 325 -10.92 -2.66 18.06
N THR A 326 -11.11 -3.66 17.20
CA THR A 326 -10.32 -3.80 15.98
C THR A 326 -10.57 -2.58 15.09
N ARG A 327 -9.51 -1.99 14.52
CA ARG A 327 -9.65 -0.81 13.65
C ARG A 327 -9.12 -1.12 12.27
N ILE A 328 -9.96 -0.93 11.26
CA ILE A 328 -9.58 -1.01 9.86
C ILE A 328 -9.78 0.38 9.27
N THR A 329 -8.69 1.00 8.82
CA THR A 329 -8.71 2.36 8.29
C THR A 329 -8.26 2.35 6.84
N ALA A 330 -9.16 2.70 5.92
CA ALA A 330 -8.85 2.90 4.53
C ALA A 330 -8.52 4.38 4.30
N PHE A 331 -7.26 4.64 3.96
CA PHE A 331 -6.81 5.93 3.46
C PHE A 331 -6.84 5.95 1.94
N SER A 332 -6.56 7.12 1.38
CA SER A 332 -6.39 7.28 -0.05
C SER A 332 -5.34 6.30 -0.63
N ASP A 333 -4.24 6.07 0.08
CA ASP A 333 -3.03 5.41 -0.42
C ASP A 333 -2.72 4.06 0.23
N ARG A 334 -3.41 3.68 1.32
CA ARG A 334 -3.16 2.44 2.05
C ARG A 334 -4.38 2.01 2.87
N ILE A 335 -4.42 0.73 3.25
CA ILE A 335 -5.34 0.21 4.25
C ILE A 335 -4.52 -0.22 5.46
N GLU A 336 -4.88 0.29 6.63
CA GLU A 336 -4.31 -0.08 7.92
C GLU A 336 -5.27 -1.00 8.66
N VAL A 337 -4.80 -2.19 9.03
CA VAL A 337 -5.53 -3.18 9.83
C VAL A 337 -4.84 -3.29 11.19
N MET A 338 -5.47 -2.74 12.22
CA MET A 338 -4.97 -2.72 13.58
C MET A 338 -5.80 -3.65 14.49
N SER A 339 -5.08 -4.56 15.16
CA SER A 339 -5.61 -5.51 16.14
C SER A 339 -5.11 -5.17 17.54
N PRO A 340 -6.00 -5.09 18.54
CA PRO A 340 -5.63 -4.96 19.95
C PRO A 340 -4.80 -6.13 20.48
N GLY A 341 -3.90 -5.81 21.40
CA GLY A 341 -2.97 -6.70 22.09
C GLY A 341 -1.64 -6.93 21.38
N PRO A 342 -0.65 -7.50 22.09
CA PRO A 342 0.69 -7.76 21.54
C PRO A 342 0.66 -8.91 20.52
N LEU A 343 1.82 -9.23 19.93
CA LEU A 343 1.97 -10.48 19.17
C LEU A 343 1.72 -11.70 20.06
N PRO A 344 1.11 -12.78 19.52
CA PRO A 344 0.97 -14.04 20.25
C PRO A 344 2.33 -14.58 20.73
N LEU A 345 2.33 -15.30 21.85
CA LEU A 345 3.53 -15.94 22.37
C LEU A 345 4.10 -17.01 21.43
N GLY A 346 5.43 -17.14 21.42
CA GLY A 346 6.15 -18.04 20.52
C GLY A 346 6.21 -17.56 19.06
N VAL A 347 5.73 -16.36 18.76
CA VAL A 347 5.98 -15.67 17.49
C VAL A 347 7.22 -14.80 17.66
N ASP A 348 8.25 -15.08 16.87
CA ASP A 348 9.42 -14.21 16.78
C ASP A 348 9.02 -12.88 16.12
N PRO A 349 9.14 -11.74 16.82
CA PRO A 349 8.82 -10.43 16.27
C PRO A 349 9.65 -10.07 15.03
N VAL A 350 10.91 -10.51 14.96
CA VAL A 350 11.79 -10.25 13.80
C VAL A 350 11.29 -11.03 12.59
N ALA A 351 11.15 -12.35 12.71
CA ALA A 351 10.58 -13.16 11.65
C ALA A 351 9.16 -12.72 11.24
N TRP A 352 8.35 -12.24 12.19
CA TRP A 352 7.01 -11.72 11.91
C TRP A 352 7.04 -10.45 11.07
N ARG A 353 7.91 -9.48 11.39
CA ARG A 353 8.11 -8.26 10.59
C ARG A 353 8.61 -8.57 9.18
N GLU A 354 9.43 -9.63 9.03
CA GLU A 354 9.89 -10.12 7.73
C GLU A 354 8.85 -10.96 6.97
N GLY A 355 7.68 -11.20 7.56
CA GLY A 355 6.61 -11.99 6.96
C GLY A 355 6.86 -13.50 6.95
N ARG A 356 7.76 -14.00 7.80
CA ARG A 356 8.22 -15.41 7.87
C ARG A 356 7.85 -16.12 9.18
N ALA A 357 7.09 -15.48 10.06
CA ALA A 357 6.71 -16.06 11.35
C ALA A 357 5.89 -17.35 11.20
N GLY A 358 6.15 -18.30 12.11
CA GLY A 358 5.36 -19.52 12.24
C GLY A 358 3.93 -19.26 12.76
N ALA A 359 3.04 -20.23 12.53
CA ALA A 359 1.65 -20.16 12.97
C ALA A 359 1.52 -20.30 14.49
N ARG A 360 0.94 -19.30 15.17
CA ARG A 360 0.56 -19.40 16.59
C ARG A 360 -0.80 -18.75 16.80
N TRP A 361 -1.73 -19.48 17.40
CA TRP A 361 -3.08 -18.97 17.70
C TRP A 361 -3.16 -18.47 19.14
N ARG A 362 -3.61 -17.23 19.32
CA ARG A 362 -4.02 -16.72 20.64
C ARG A 362 -5.34 -17.36 21.08
N ASN A 363 -6.32 -17.37 20.17
CA ASN A 363 -7.64 -17.93 20.39
C ASN A 363 -7.79 -19.21 19.56
N GLN A 364 -7.31 -20.35 20.08
CA GLN A 364 -7.25 -21.62 19.33
C GLN A 364 -8.64 -22.11 18.90
N SER A 365 -9.66 -21.94 19.75
CA SER A 365 -11.00 -22.42 19.44
C SER A 365 -11.66 -21.56 18.37
N LEU A 366 -11.48 -20.23 18.43
CA LEU A 366 -11.91 -19.33 17.36
C LEU A 366 -11.17 -19.61 16.05
N ALA A 367 -9.84 -19.70 16.08
CA ALA A 367 -9.03 -19.92 14.88
C ALA A 367 -9.46 -21.21 14.15
N TRP A 368 -9.65 -22.30 14.89
CA TRP A 368 -10.09 -23.56 14.32
C TRP A 368 -11.49 -23.47 13.71
N LEU A 369 -12.44 -22.85 14.42
CA LEU A 369 -13.83 -22.71 13.95
C LEU A 369 -13.92 -21.84 12.69
N LEU A 370 -13.28 -20.66 12.68
CA LEU A 370 -13.30 -19.77 11.51
C LEU A 370 -12.60 -20.37 10.29
N ASN A 371 -11.54 -21.15 10.50
CA ASN A 371 -10.89 -21.89 9.42
C ASN A 371 -11.82 -22.93 8.80
N ARG A 372 -12.50 -23.73 9.63
CA ARG A 372 -13.45 -24.74 9.16
C ARG A 372 -14.70 -24.16 8.50
N LEU A 373 -15.11 -22.97 8.93
CA LEU A 373 -16.19 -22.20 8.30
C LEU A 373 -15.77 -21.50 7.01
N GLN A 374 -14.53 -21.68 6.53
CA GLN A 374 -13.97 -21.08 5.32
C GLN A 374 -14.00 -19.54 5.33
N ILE A 375 -13.98 -18.94 6.51
CA ILE A 375 -13.81 -17.49 6.68
C ILE A 375 -12.31 -17.18 6.74
N ALA A 376 -11.51 -18.09 7.30
CA ALA A 376 -10.05 -18.05 7.27
C ALA A 376 -9.49 -19.21 6.41
N GLN A 377 -8.39 -19.01 5.69
CA GLN A 377 -7.67 -20.10 5.00
C GLN A 377 -6.77 -20.88 5.98
N GLY A 378 -6.28 -22.05 5.52
CA GLY A 378 -5.44 -23.04 6.24
C GLY A 378 -4.28 -22.49 7.08
N GLU A 379 -3.87 -23.26 8.09
CA GLU A 379 -2.84 -22.92 9.08
C GLU A 379 -1.52 -22.41 8.47
N GLY A 380 -0.96 -21.33 9.01
CA GLY A 380 0.42 -20.89 8.73
C GLY A 380 0.69 -20.27 7.36
N GLN A 381 -0.33 -20.11 6.52
CA GLN A 381 -0.18 -19.49 5.20
C GLN A 381 -0.55 -18.00 5.18
N GLY A 382 -1.08 -17.45 6.27
CA GLY A 382 -1.72 -16.13 6.26
C GLY A 382 -0.78 -14.99 5.86
N ILE A 383 0.21 -14.67 6.69
CA ILE A 383 1.18 -13.61 6.41
C ILE A 383 1.95 -13.87 5.10
N PRO A 384 2.47 -15.08 4.83
CA PRO A 384 3.08 -15.39 3.53
C PRO A 384 2.13 -15.16 2.34
N THR A 385 0.83 -15.41 2.49
CA THR A 385 -0.18 -15.16 1.45
C THR A 385 -0.37 -13.67 1.22
N ILE A 386 -0.41 -12.83 2.26
CA ILE A 386 -0.47 -11.37 2.11
C ILE A 386 0.74 -10.90 1.31
N VAL A 387 1.96 -11.28 1.72
CA VAL A 387 3.20 -10.87 1.06
C VAL A 387 3.24 -11.36 -0.40
N ARG A 388 2.89 -12.63 -0.65
CA ARG A 388 2.88 -13.23 -1.99
C ARG A 388 1.89 -12.52 -2.91
N THR A 389 0.65 -12.36 -2.47
CA THR A 389 -0.43 -11.80 -3.32
C THR A 389 -0.22 -10.32 -3.62
N MET A 390 0.31 -9.53 -2.67
CA MET A 390 0.71 -8.15 -2.92
C MET A 390 1.81 -8.08 -4.00
N ARG A 391 2.80 -8.98 -3.93
CA ARG A 391 3.88 -9.06 -4.92
C ARG A 391 3.39 -9.50 -6.31
N GLU A 392 2.53 -10.51 -6.37
CA GLU A 392 1.97 -11.04 -7.63
C GLU A 392 1.19 -9.96 -8.41
N GLU A 393 0.47 -9.09 -7.70
CA GLU A 393 -0.32 -8.00 -8.28
C GLU A 393 0.47 -6.69 -8.44
N GLY A 394 1.79 -6.68 -8.19
CA GLY A 394 2.64 -5.49 -8.34
C GLY A 394 2.41 -4.38 -7.30
N CYS A 395 1.72 -4.68 -6.19
CA CYS A 395 1.55 -3.76 -5.08
C CYS A 395 2.85 -3.64 -4.25
N PRO A 396 3.11 -2.50 -3.58
CA PRO A 396 4.24 -2.40 -2.67
C PRO A 396 4.11 -3.41 -1.52
N PRO A 397 5.23 -3.89 -0.95
CA PRO A 397 5.16 -4.89 0.13
C PRO A 397 4.40 -4.34 1.35
N PRO A 398 3.61 -5.19 2.04
CA PRO A 398 2.95 -4.79 3.27
C PRO A 398 3.97 -4.49 4.39
N THR A 399 3.63 -3.59 5.31
CA THR A 399 4.43 -3.36 6.52
C THR A 399 3.72 -3.90 7.75
N PHE A 400 4.52 -4.37 8.70
CA PHE A 400 4.07 -5.06 9.90
C PHE A 400 4.72 -4.41 11.11
N GLU A 401 3.92 -3.83 11.98
CA GLU A 401 4.36 -3.16 13.20
C GLU A 401 3.67 -3.79 14.41
N ALA A 402 4.39 -3.94 15.51
CA ALA A 402 3.84 -4.50 16.73
C ALA A 402 4.51 -3.86 17.95
N ASN A 403 3.69 -3.58 18.97
CA ASN A 403 4.12 -3.13 20.27
C ASN A 403 3.36 -3.91 21.37
N GLU A 404 3.48 -3.50 22.63
CA GLU A 404 2.87 -4.23 23.76
C GLU A 404 1.33 -4.18 23.78
N GLY A 405 0.71 -3.21 23.08
CA GLY A 405 -0.73 -2.97 23.11
C GLY A 405 -1.45 -3.22 21.79
N GLN A 406 -0.74 -3.31 20.66
CA GLN A 406 -1.38 -3.53 19.37
C GLN A 406 -0.44 -4.13 18.31
N VAL A 407 -1.06 -4.72 17.29
CA VAL A 407 -0.44 -5.18 16.05
C VAL A 407 -1.07 -4.43 14.88
N LEU A 408 -0.25 -3.87 13.99
CA LEU A 408 -0.65 -3.12 12.81
C LEU A 408 -0.10 -3.79 11.54
N CYS A 409 -0.98 -4.05 10.59
CA CYS A 409 -0.64 -4.44 9.23
C CYS A 409 -1.08 -3.33 8.26
N THR A 410 -0.14 -2.81 7.49
CA THR A 410 -0.41 -1.76 6.49
C THR A 410 -0.23 -2.33 5.10
N LEU A 411 -1.27 -2.20 4.27
CA LEU A 411 -1.28 -2.61 2.87
C LEU A 411 -1.27 -1.36 1.99
N PRO A 412 -0.15 -1.02 1.31
CA PRO A 412 -0.10 0.12 0.39
C PRO A 412 -0.88 -0.17 -0.89
N ALA A 413 -1.52 0.85 -1.47
CA ALA A 413 -2.25 0.74 -2.73
C ALA A 413 -1.29 0.51 -3.90
N HIS A 414 -1.78 -0.17 -4.94
CA HIS A 414 -1.02 -0.28 -6.18
C HIS A 414 -0.68 1.11 -6.77
N PRO A 415 0.57 1.39 -7.19
CA PRO A 415 1.01 2.75 -7.51
C PRO A 415 0.29 3.40 -8.70
N ARG A 416 -0.32 2.59 -9.59
CA ARG A 416 -1.18 3.08 -10.70
C ARG A 416 -2.44 3.80 -10.19
N HIS A 417 -2.96 3.42 -9.03
CA HIS A 417 -4.15 4.09 -8.46
C HIS A 417 -3.81 5.47 -7.96
N ALA A 418 -2.60 5.66 -7.40
CA ALA A 418 -2.12 6.98 -7.03
C ALA A 418 -2.04 7.91 -8.26
N LEU A 419 -1.51 7.41 -9.39
CA LEU A 419 -1.45 8.18 -10.65
C LEU A 419 -2.86 8.55 -11.16
N ALA A 420 -3.77 7.58 -11.25
CA ALA A 420 -5.13 7.82 -11.72
C ALA A 420 -5.90 8.81 -10.83
N ARG A 421 -5.72 8.74 -9.50
CA ARG A 421 -6.32 9.70 -8.57
C ARG A 421 -5.75 11.10 -8.78
N SER A 422 -4.44 11.22 -8.88
CA SER A 422 -3.78 12.51 -9.10
C SER A 422 -4.18 13.12 -10.46
N HIS A 423 -4.32 12.33 -11.52
CA HIS A 423 -4.89 12.80 -12.80
C HIS A 423 -6.30 13.36 -12.61
N ARG A 424 -7.19 12.63 -11.93
CA ARG A 424 -8.57 13.10 -11.64
C ARG A 424 -8.59 14.36 -10.78
N ALA A 425 -7.68 14.50 -9.83
CA ALA A 425 -7.59 15.70 -8.99
C ALA A 425 -7.24 16.94 -9.84
N VAL A 426 -6.28 16.81 -10.77
CA VAL A 426 -5.94 17.88 -11.73
C VAL A 426 -7.13 18.17 -12.65
N GLU A 427 -7.81 17.15 -13.19
CA GLU A 427 -9.01 17.32 -14.04
C GLU A 427 -10.15 18.04 -13.30
N THR A 428 -10.35 17.71 -12.03
CA THR A 428 -11.37 18.35 -11.19
C THR A 428 -11.01 19.82 -10.95
N ALA A 429 -9.76 20.13 -10.61
CA ALA A 429 -9.30 21.51 -10.44
C ALA A 429 -9.44 22.33 -11.73
N LEU A 430 -9.07 21.76 -12.89
CA LEU A 430 -9.30 22.36 -14.21
C LEU A 430 -10.79 22.64 -14.46
N SER A 431 -11.66 21.67 -14.15
CA SER A 431 -13.11 21.79 -14.36
C SER A 431 -13.74 22.85 -13.45
N LEU A 432 -13.20 23.03 -12.24
CA LEU A 432 -13.63 24.06 -11.29
C LEU A 432 -13.03 25.45 -11.58
N GLY A 433 -12.10 25.54 -12.53
CA GLY A 433 -11.41 26.80 -12.88
C GLY A 433 -10.26 27.18 -11.93
N ASP A 434 -9.84 26.29 -11.04
CA ASP A 434 -8.72 26.51 -10.12
C ASP A 434 -7.38 26.06 -10.75
N PHE A 435 -6.92 26.86 -11.71
CA PHE A 435 -5.78 26.51 -12.56
C PHE A 435 -4.43 26.52 -11.81
N GLU A 436 -4.31 27.37 -10.79
CA GLU A 436 -3.10 27.46 -9.97
C GLU A 436 -2.96 26.24 -9.05
N HIS A 437 -4.07 25.78 -8.45
CA HIS A 437 -4.08 24.52 -7.72
C HIS A 437 -3.81 23.33 -8.65
N ALA A 438 -4.41 23.31 -9.85
CA ALA A 438 -4.15 22.28 -10.86
C ALA A 438 -2.66 22.20 -11.24
N ARG A 439 -1.99 23.36 -11.39
CA ARG A 439 -0.54 23.44 -11.61
C ARG A 439 0.26 22.82 -10.47
N GLY A 440 -0.05 23.18 -9.22
CA GLY A 440 0.62 22.63 -8.04
C GLY A 440 0.46 21.11 -7.90
N LEU A 441 -0.74 20.58 -8.21
CA LEU A 441 -0.99 19.13 -8.22
C LEU A 441 -0.23 18.38 -9.32
N LEU A 442 0.09 19.07 -10.41
CA LEU A 442 0.69 18.49 -11.60
C LEU A 442 2.23 18.41 -11.53
N GLU A 443 2.90 19.33 -10.83
CA GLU A 443 4.36 19.32 -10.64
C GLU A 443 4.92 17.95 -10.20
N PRO A 444 4.41 17.30 -9.13
CA PRO A 444 4.91 15.99 -8.72
C PRO A 444 4.55 14.87 -9.70
N LEU A 445 3.49 15.03 -10.50
CA LEU A 445 3.12 14.06 -11.54
C LEU A 445 4.09 14.08 -12.71
N VAL A 446 4.45 15.27 -13.19
CA VAL A 446 5.41 15.44 -14.29
C VAL A 446 6.80 14.97 -13.86
N ALA A 447 7.20 15.19 -12.61
CA ALA A 447 8.46 14.66 -12.10
C ALA A 447 8.53 13.13 -12.07
N ARG A 448 7.37 12.46 -11.89
CA ARG A 448 7.29 10.99 -11.76
C ARG A 448 7.07 10.28 -13.10
N ASP A 449 6.20 10.82 -13.95
CA ASP A 449 5.79 10.23 -15.22
C ASP A 449 5.60 11.32 -16.30
N PRO A 450 6.69 11.98 -16.74
CA PRO A 450 6.62 13.12 -17.64
C PRO A 450 6.03 12.76 -19.01
N LEU A 451 6.33 11.54 -19.50
CA LEU A 451 5.91 11.06 -20.81
C LEU A 451 4.65 10.18 -20.78
N GLY A 452 4.03 10.02 -19.61
CA GLY A 452 2.73 9.39 -19.49
C GLY A 452 1.69 10.16 -20.31
N PHE A 453 0.96 9.48 -21.19
CA PHE A 453 0.02 10.10 -22.12
C PHE A 453 -0.93 11.11 -21.43
N ARG A 454 -1.54 10.70 -20.30
CA ARG A 454 -2.45 11.57 -19.55
C ARG A 454 -1.73 12.71 -18.84
N THR A 455 -0.55 12.47 -18.27
CA THR A 455 0.26 13.51 -17.64
C THR A 455 0.63 14.61 -18.64
N ALA A 456 1.10 14.23 -19.83
CA ALA A 456 1.47 15.18 -20.88
C ALA A 456 0.27 16.00 -21.39
N LEU A 457 -0.91 15.36 -21.53
CA LEU A 457 -2.15 16.08 -21.89
C LEU A 457 -2.57 17.10 -20.84
N LEU A 458 -2.61 16.69 -19.57
CA LEU A 458 -2.99 17.59 -18.48
C LEU A 458 -1.98 18.73 -18.32
N PHE A 459 -0.70 18.44 -18.53
CA PHE A 459 0.36 19.45 -18.53
C PHE A 459 0.19 20.48 -19.63
N ALA A 460 -0.04 20.03 -20.85
CA ALA A 460 -0.36 20.93 -21.94
C ALA A 460 -1.60 21.77 -21.63
N GLU A 461 -2.68 21.15 -21.14
CA GLU A 461 -3.96 21.84 -20.90
C GLU A 461 -3.86 22.89 -19.79
N VAL A 462 -3.24 22.56 -18.65
CA VAL A 462 -3.01 23.51 -17.54
C VAL A 462 -2.24 24.73 -18.02
N HIS A 463 -1.12 24.52 -18.72
CA HIS A 463 -0.28 25.63 -19.19
C HIS A 463 -0.90 26.41 -20.37
N ARG A 464 -1.73 25.76 -21.19
CA ARG A 464 -2.53 26.42 -22.23
C ARG A 464 -3.55 27.39 -21.62
N VAL A 465 -4.26 26.97 -20.57
CA VAL A 465 -5.27 27.82 -19.91
C VAL A 465 -4.62 28.94 -19.12
N LEU A 466 -3.50 28.66 -18.43
CA LEU A 466 -2.69 29.69 -17.75
C LEU A 466 -1.97 30.65 -18.72
N ARG A 467 -1.92 30.31 -20.02
CA ARG A 467 -1.16 31.04 -21.06
C ARG A 467 0.32 31.20 -20.71
N ASP A 468 0.89 30.20 -20.06
CA ASP A 468 2.30 30.17 -19.67
C ASP A 468 3.07 29.10 -20.47
N PRO A 469 3.70 29.47 -21.60
CA PRO A 469 4.42 28.51 -22.44
C PRO A 469 5.81 28.16 -21.90
N ALA A 470 6.34 28.86 -20.89
CA ALA A 470 7.73 28.66 -20.47
C ALA A 470 8.02 27.27 -19.88
N PRO A 471 7.15 26.68 -19.03
CA PRO A 471 7.29 25.29 -18.58
C PRO A 471 7.20 24.30 -19.74
N VAL A 472 6.28 24.52 -20.69
CA VAL A 472 6.10 23.65 -21.85
C VAL A 472 7.33 23.66 -22.76
N ARG A 473 7.94 24.83 -22.96
CA ARG A 473 9.18 24.96 -23.72
C ARG A 473 10.31 24.15 -23.10
N ARG A 474 10.52 24.27 -21.79
CA ARG A 474 11.53 23.48 -21.07
C ARG A 474 11.27 21.98 -21.21
N PHE A 475 10.03 21.55 -20.98
CA PHE A 475 9.63 20.16 -21.11
C PHE A 475 9.93 19.58 -22.50
N VAL A 476 9.58 20.31 -23.56
CA VAL A 476 9.83 19.91 -24.96
C VAL A 476 11.32 19.84 -25.27
N ASP A 477 12.12 20.76 -24.74
CA ASP A 477 13.57 20.76 -24.94
C ASP A 477 14.24 19.59 -24.20
N GLU A 478 13.83 19.32 -22.96
CA GLU A 478 14.38 18.25 -22.12
C GLU A 478 14.04 16.84 -22.66
N HIS A 479 12.85 16.67 -23.25
CA HIS A 479 12.36 15.35 -23.68
C HIS A 479 12.36 15.17 -25.20
N ARG A 480 13.08 16.02 -25.94
CA ARG A 480 13.03 16.10 -27.41
C ARG A 480 13.13 14.75 -28.12
N ASP A 481 14.05 13.89 -27.69
CA ASP A 481 14.31 12.58 -28.31
C ASP A 481 13.19 11.55 -28.06
N HIS A 482 12.37 11.77 -27.03
CA HIS A 482 11.30 10.87 -26.62
C HIS A 482 9.90 11.32 -27.06
N LEU A 483 9.75 12.57 -27.51
CA LEU A 483 8.48 13.08 -28.04
C LEU A 483 7.85 12.22 -29.14
N PRO A 484 8.59 11.58 -30.07
CA PRO A 484 7.99 10.72 -31.10
C PRO A 484 7.22 9.51 -30.53
N ALA A 485 7.45 9.13 -29.27
CA ALA A 485 6.71 8.06 -28.60
C ALA A 485 5.33 8.50 -28.09
N LEU A 486 5.08 9.80 -27.97
CA LEU A 486 3.79 10.33 -27.53
C LEU A 486 2.73 10.21 -28.64
N PRO A 487 1.46 9.98 -28.28
CA PRO A 487 0.37 9.98 -29.26
C PRO A 487 0.12 11.39 -29.81
N ALA A 488 -0.44 11.45 -31.02
CA ALA A 488 -0.66 12.70 -31.76
C ALA A 488 -1.44 13.75 -30.97
N SER A 489 -2.44 13.34 -30.17
CA SER A 489 -3.23 14.24 -29.34
C SER A 489 -2.42 14.94 -28.24
N ALA A 490 -1.45 14.25 -27.62
CA ALA A 490 -0.56 14.86 -26.64
C ALA A 490 0.41 15.86 -27.28
N LEU A 491 0.97 15.50 -28.44
CA LEU A 491 1.84 16.37 -29.23
C LEU A 491 1.10 17.65 -29.67
N LEU A 492 -0.15 17.51 -30.11
CA LEU A 492 -1.03 18.63 -30.46
C LEU A 492 -1.29 19.56 -29.27
N ALA A 493 -1.64 19.00 -28.12
CA ALA A 493 -1.90 19.79 -26.92
C ALA A 493 -0.65 20.59 -26.52
N LEU A 494 0.53 19.97 -26.53
CA LEU A 494 1.81 20.65 -26.24
C LEU A 494 2.08 21.79 -27.23
N ALA A 495 1.83 21.58 -28.52
CA ALA A 495 2.00 22.60 -29.55
C ALA A 495 1.07 23.80 -29.33
N GLU A 496 -0.19 23.55 -28.99
CA GLU A 496 -1.17 24.59 -28.68
C GLU A 496 -0.84 25.34 -27.38
N ALA A 497 -0.29 24.65 -26.37
CA ALA A 497 0.14 25.27 -25.12
C ALA A 497 1.32 26.23 -25.34
N LEU A 498 2.30 25.88 -26.19
CA LEU A 498 3.38 26.78 -26.61
C LEU A 498 2.85 28.05 -27.28
N LEU A 499 1.74 27.94 -28.00
CA LEU A 499 1.12 29.01 -28.77
C LEU A 499 0.01 29.76 -28.02
N ALA A 500 -0.24 29.41 -26.75
CA ALA A 500 -1.33 29.98 -25.96
C ALA A 500 -1.07 31.44 -25.53
N SER A 501 0.20 31.88 -25.54
CA SER A 501 0.56 33.27 -25.29
C SER A 501 0.01 34.20 -26.39
N PRO A 502 -0.49 35.41 -26.07
CA PRO A 502 -0.94 36.38 -27.08
C PRO A 502 0.14 36.77 -28.10
N GLN A 503 1.41 36.69 -27.71
CA GLN A 503 2.57 36.93 -28.56
C GLN A 503 3.57 35.79 -28.35
N PRO A 504 3.42 34.66 -29.07
CA PRO A 504 4.34 33.54 -28.94
C PRO A 504 5.73 33.94 -29.43
N LEU A 505 6.77 33.45 -28.76
CA LEU A 505 8.14 33.67 -29.21
C LEU A 505 8.36 32.90 -30.51
N ARG A 506 9.25 33.40 -31.37
CA ARG A 506 9.65 32.67 -32.58
C ARG A 506 10.16 31.25 -32.26
N SER A 507 10.86 31.10 -31.12
CA SER A 507 11.34 29.83 -30.61
C SER A 507 10.21 28.86 -30.23
N ASP A 508 9.07 29.38 -29.79
CA ASP A 508 7.87 28.59 -29.46
C ASP A 508 7.13 28.16 -30.73
N GLU A 509 7.06 29.04 -31.74
CA GLU A 509 6.52 28.70 -33.07
C GLU A 509 7.34 27.61 -33.77
N GLU A 510 8.67 27.68 -33.70
CA GLU A 510 9.57 26.66 -34.26
C GLU A 510 9.34 25.29 -33.61
N ARG A 511 9.23 25.23 -32.27
CA ARG A 511 8.93 23.99 -31.53
C ARG A 511 7.52 23.47 -31.80
N ALA A 512 6.52 24.35 -31.83
CA ALA A 512 5.16 23.95 -32.17
C ALA A 512 5.09 23.36 -33.59
N SER A 513 5.84 23.93 -34.54
CA SER A 513 5.99 23.38 -35.89
C SER A 513 6.58 21.96 -35.90
N GLU A 514 7.62 21.70 -35.09
CA GLU A 514 8.19 20.35 -34.91
C GLU A 514 7.14 19.38 -34.33
N LEU A 515 6.41 19.80 -33.30
CA LEU A 515 5.35 18.98 -32.69
C LEU A 515 4.20 18.67 -33.65
N TYR A 516 3.77 19.62 -34.48
CA TYR A 516 2.76 19.35 -35.52
C TYR A 516 3.25 18.35 -36.56
N GLN A 517 4.54 18.37 -36.91
CA GLN A 517 5.12 17.40 -37.83
C GLN A 517 5.17 16.01 -37.22
N LEU A 518 5.57 15.89 -35.95
CA LEU A 518 5.54 14.62 -35.22
C LEU A 518 4.11 14.10 -35.09
N ALA A 519 3.15 14.96 -34.72
CA ALA A 519 1.75 14.58 -34.62
C ALA A 519 1.22 14.07 -35.96
N ALA A 520 1.55 14.73 -37.08
CA ALA A 520 1.10 14.35 -38.42
C ALA A 520 1.45 12.90 -38.82
N ALA A 521 2.52 12.33 -38.26
CA ALA A 521 2.93 10.95 -38.51
C ALA A 521 2.06 9.89 -37.80
N GLY A 522 1.27 10.29 -36.79
CA GLY A 522 0.45 9.41 -35.97
C GLY A 522 -0.92 9.00 -36.58
N HIS A 523 -1.72 8.33 -35.76
CA HIS A 523 -3.14 8.06 -36.03
C HIS A 523 -4.01 9.22 -35.55
N HIS A 524 -5.04 9.55 -36.32
CA HIS A 524 -5.86 10.75 -36.11
C HIS A 524 -7.35 10.40 -36.12
N GLU A 525 -8.10 11.02 -35.23
CA GLU A 525 -9.53 11.25 -35.44
C GLU A 525 -9.72 12.52 -36.27
N LEU A 526 -10.90 12.69 -36.88
CA LEU A 526 -11.20 13.82 -37.78
C LEU A 526 -10.90 15.19 -37.15
N LEU A 527 -11.22 15.38 -35.86
CA LEU A 527 -11.00 16.64 -35.16
C LEU A 527 -9.50 16.93 -34.97
N ASP A 528 -8.72 15.91 -34.60
CA ASP A 528 -7.27 16.04 -34.45
C ASP A 528 -6.60 16.26 -35.80
N ALA A 529 -7.05 15.60 -36.86
CA ALA A 529 -6.58 15.83 -38.22
C ALA A 529 -6.80 17.29 -38.67
N ARG A 530 -7.96 17.88 -38.37
CA ARG A 530 -8.22 19.31 -38.63
C ARG A 530 -7.23 20.20 -37.87
N ARG A 531 -6.98 19.92 -36.58
CA ARG A 531 -6.03 20.69 -35.74
C ARG A 531 -4.60 20.60 -36.26
N VAL A 532 -4.12 19.40 -36.60
CA VAL A 532 -2.81 19.19 -37.25
C VAL A 532 -2.73 20.01 -38.54
N ALA A 533 -3.74 19.93 -39.40
CA ALA A 533 -3.73 20.62 -40.69
C ALA A 533 -3.70 22.16 -40.52
N VAL A 534 -4.44 22.70 -39.54
CA VAL A 534 -4.37 24.13 -39.19
C VAL A 534 -2.98 24.51 -38.68
N GLY A 535 -2.41 23.71 -37.79
CA GLY A 535 -1.07 23.90 -37.23
C GLY A 535 0.01 23.94 -38.31
N LEU A 536 0.06 22.90 -39.17
CA LEU A 536 0.98 22.82 -40.30
C LEU A 536 0.80 23.97 -41.29
N LYS A 537 -0.46 24.39 -41.55
CA LYS A 537 -0.76 25.51 -42.45
C LYS A 537 -0.19 26.82 -41.91
N ARG A 538 -0.32 27.05 -40.60
CA ARG A 538 -0.01 28.33 -39.96
C ARG A 538 1.46 28.45 -39.57
N TYR A 539 2.07 27.40 -39.02
CA TYR A 539 3.39 27.47 -38.38
C TYR A 539 4.49 26.69 -39.11
N ASP A 540 4.14 25.86 -40.09
CA ASP A 540 5.11 25.16 -40.93
C ASP A 540 5.05 25.68 -42.38
N ARG A 541 4.43 24.91 -43.29
CA ARG A 541 4.27 25.29 -44.69
C ARG A 541 2.89 24.85 -45.17
N PRO A 542 2.16 25.71 -45.91
CA PRO A 542 0.87 25.32 -46.46
C PRO A 542 0.94 24.07 -47.36
N ALA A 543 2.09 23.78 -47.97
CA ALA A 543 2.29 22.59 -48.80
C ALA A 543 2.21 21.29 -47.99
N ARG A 544 2.79 21.27 -46.79
CA ARG A 544 2.75 20.10 -45.89
C ARG A 544 1.35 19.86 -45.34
N ALA A 545 0.60 20.93 -45.05
CA ALA A 545 -0.82 20.80 -44.71
C ALA A 545 -1.63 20.14 -45.85
N LEU A 546 -1.37 20.52 -47.11
CA LEU A 546 -2.03 19.89 -48.27
C LEU A 546 -1.64 18.43 -48.45
N GLU A 547 -0.35 18.10 -48.30
CA GLU A 547 0.15 16.73 -48.35
C GLU A 547 -0.44 15.85 -47.24
N PHE A 548 -0.50 16.39 -46.02
CA PHE A 548 -1.14 15.74 -44.89
C PHE A 548 -2.62 15.48 -45.16
N ILE A 549 -3.40 16.49 -45.54
CA ILE A 549 -4.84 16.34 -45.85
C ILE A 549 -5.04 15.31 -46.96
N ARG A 550 -4.24 15.35 -48.03
CA ARG A 550 -4.31 14.36 -49.12
C ARG A 550 -4.08 12.94 -48.59
N THR A 551 -3.09 12.76 -47.72
CA THR A 551 -2.76 11.46 -47.13
C THR A 551 -3.89 10.96 -46.23
N GLN A 552 -4.49 11.84 -45.42
CA GLN A 552 -5.62 11.50 -44.58
C GLN A 552 -6.87 11.13 -45.41
N LEU A 553 -7.19 11.87 -46.47
CA LEU A 553 -8.31 11.55 -47.36
C LEU A 553 -8.13 10.23 -48.14
N GLN A 554 -6.89 9.80 -48.37
CA GLN A 554 -6.62 8.46 -48.94
C GLN A 554 -6.89 7.34 -47.94
N ARG A 555 -6.61 7.58 -46.66
CA ARG A 555 -6.85 6.61 -45.58
C ARG A 555 -8.30 6.61 -45.10
N HIS A 556 -8.95 7.77 -45.15
CA HIS A 556 -10.30 8.04 -44.67
C HIS A 556 -11.13 8.76 -45.75
N PRO A 557 -11.57 8.05 -46.82
CA PRO A 557 -12.37 8.63 -47.89
C PRO A 557 -13.68 9.27 -47.39
N GLU A 558 -14.22 8.79 -46.27
CA GLU A 558 -15.41 9.31 -45.62
C GLU A 558 -15.27 10.77 -45.14
N TRP A 559 -14.04 11.27 -44.97
CA TRP A 559 -13.79 12.67 -44.61
C TRP A 559 -13.85 13.64 -45.80
N ALA A 560 -14.07 13.15 -47.01
CA ALA A 560 -14.04 13.96 -48.23
C ALA A 560 -15.14 15.03 -48.32
N ASP A 561 -16.23 14.88 -47.56
CA ASP A 561 -17.34 15.84 -47.44
C ASP A 561 -17.29 16.65 -46.14
N ASP A 562 -16.16 16.61 -45.44
CA ASP A 562 -15.97 17.38 -44.23
C ASP A 562 -15.70 18.87 -44.55
N ALA A 563 -16.66 19.75 -44.24
CA ALA A 563 -16.57 21.17 -44.56
C ALA A 563 -15.31 21.85 -43.98
N GLY A 564 -14.88 21.44 -42.78
CA GLY A 564 -13.70 21.98 -42.11
C GLY A 564 -12.39 21.59 -42.83
N LEU A 565 -12.20 20.32 -43.17
CA LEU A 565 -11.02 19.87 -43.91
C LEU A 565 -10.95 20.50 -45.31
N ILE A 566 -12.09 20.57 -46.02
CA ILE A 566 -12.15 21.23 -47.34
C ILE A 566 -11.80 22.71 -47.21
N GLN A 567 -12.30 23.37 -46.17
CA GLN A 567 -11.98 24.77 -45.88
C GLN A 567 -10.48 24.96 -45.59
N ILE A 568 -9.88 24.12 -44.76
CA ILE A 568 -8.44 24.18 -44.45
C ILE A 568 -7.60 23.93 -45.72
N GLN A 569 -8.04 23.01 -46.59
CA GLN A 569 -7.39 22.76 -47.88
C GLN A 569 -7.44 23.99 -48.80
N GLY A 570 -8.61 24.64 -48.90
CA GLY A 570 -8.77 25.89 -49.64
C GLY A 570 -7.88 27.01 -49.11
N ASP A 571 -7.81 27.16 -47.79
CA ASP A 571 -6.95 28.15 -47.13
C ASP A 571 -5.47 27.89 -47.38
N ALA A 572 -5.04 26.63 -47.35
CA ALA A 572 -3.65 26.27 -47.58
C ALA A 572 -3.22 26.59 -49.03
N LEU A 573 -4.12 26.42 -50.01
CA LEU A 573 -3.90 26.84 -51.39
C LEU A 573 -3.82 28.37 -51.52
N ILE A 574 -4.68 29.12 -50.81
CA ILE A 574 -4.57 30.59 -50.73
C ILE A 574 -3.22 30.99 -50.11
N GLY A 575 -2.77 30.29 -49.08
CA GLY A 575 -1.45 30.48 -48.48
C GLY A 575 -0.29 30.27 -49.46
N GLN A 576 -0.37 29.24 -50.30
CA GLN A 576 0.59 29.04 -51.39
C GLN A 576 0.54 30.17 -52.41
N ALA A 577 -0.65 30.58 -52.83
CA ALA A 577 -0.83 31.69 -53.77
C ALA A 577 -0.23 32.99 -53.24
N LYS A 578 -0.38 33.26 -51.93
CA LYS A 578 0.23 34.43 -51.27
C LYS A 578 1.76 34.41 -51.34
N ARG A 579 2.40 33.28 -51.00
CA ARG A 579 3.87 33.13 -51.11
C ARG A 579 4.38 33.25 -52.55
N CYS A 580 3.63 32.69 -53.50
CA CYS A 580 3.91 32.85 -54.93
C CYS A 580 3.80 34.32 -55.38
N SER A 581 2.80 35.05 -54.87
CA SER A 581 2.65 36.49 -55.13
C SER A 581 3.79 37.32 -54.56
N GLU A 582 4.25 37.03 -53.33
CA GLU A 582 5.42 37.67 -52.72
C GLU A 582 6.69 37.43 -53.57
N THR A 583 6.88 36.20 -54.04
CA THR A 583 7.98 35.83 -54.95
C THR A 583 7.87 36.55 -56.30
N GLY A 584 6.67 36.61 -56.88
CA GLY A 584 6.41 37.31 -58.14
C GLY A 584 6.62 38.82 -58.07
N ASN A 585 6.42 39.42 -56.89
CA ASN A 585 6.68 40.83 -56.61
C ASN A 585 8.15 41.15 -56.31
N ASN A 586 8.98 40.15 -56.01
CA ASN A 586 10.36 40.36 -55.63
C ASN A 586 11.22 40.74 -56.86
N ARG A 587 11.49 42.04 -57.03
CA ARG A 587 12.22 42.59 -58.18
C ARG A 587 13.68 42.14 -58.27
N SER A 588 14.26 41.56 -57.21
CA SER A 588 15.62 41.01 -57.26
C SER A 588 15.72 39.66 -57.97
N LEU A 589 14.58 38.99 -58.23
CA LEU A 589 14.55 37.69 -58.88
C LEU A 589 14.45 37.79 -60.41
N PRO A 590 14.97 36.79 -61.16
CA PRO A 590 14.89 36.75 -62.61
C PRO A 590 13.45 36.90 -63.15
N PRO A 591 13.22 37.58 -64.28
CA PRO A 591 11.90 37.75 -64.88
C PRO A 591 11.16 36.42 -65.13
N ALA A 592 11.87 35.37 -65.54
CA ALA A 592 11.31 34.04 -65.75
C ALA A 592 10.77 33.41 -64.45
N THR A 593 11.51 33.54 -63.34
CA THR A 593 11.11 33.06 -62.01
C THR A 593 9.87 33.78 -61.50
N ARG A 594 9.80 35.11 -61.70
CA ARG A 594 8.62 35.91 -61.33
C ARG A 594 7.39 35.55 -62.14
N ARG A 595 7.54 35.34 -63.46
CA ARG A 595 6.44 34.91 -64.34
C ARG A 595 5.88 33.56 -63.90
N ARG A 596 6.76 32.59 -63.65
CA ARG A 596 6.39 31.26 -63.15
C ARG A 596 5.68 31.34 -61.79
N ALA A 597 6.16 32.19 -60.88
CA ALA A 597 5.52 32.39 -59.58
C ALA A 597 4.08 32.93 -59.72
N TRP A 598 3.82 33.85 -60.66
CA TRP A 598 2.47 34.33 -60.93
C TRP A 598 1.57 33.29 -61.62
N GLU A 599 2.13 32.44 -62.48
CA GLU A 599 1.40 31.28 -63.05
C GLU A 599 0.99 30.28 -61.97
N ASP A 600 1.92 29.91 -61.08
CA ASP A 600 1.64 29.04 -59.93
C ASP A 600 0.61 29.68 -58.98
N CYS A 601 0.69 30.99 -58.73
CA CYS A 601 -0.29 31.74 -57.94
C CYS A 601 -1.71 31.59 -58.52
N ARG A 602 -1.88 31.79 -59.84
CA ARG A 602 -3.18 31.62 -60.51
C ARG A 602 -3.67 30.18 -60.44
N ARG A 603 -2.78 29.20 -60.61
CA ARG A 603 -3.13 27.78 -60.48
C ARG A 603 -3.70 27.48 -59.10
N TYR A 604 -3.05 27.93 -58.04
CA TYR A 604 -3.52 27.70 -56.66
C TYR A 604 -4.86 28.39 -56.38
N LEU A 605 -5.06 29.63 -56.86
CA LEU A 605 -6.34 30.33 -56.69
C LEU A 605 -7.50 29.62 -57.43
N ASN A 606 -7.25 29.11 -58.62
CA ASN A 606 -8.24 28.34 -59.39
C ASN A 606 -8.60 27.00 -58.72
N GLN A 607 -7.68 26.42 -57.93
CA GLN A 607 -7.93 25.22 -57.14
C GLN A 607 -8.64 25.54 -55.82
N ALA A 608 -8.35 26.68 -55.19
CA ALA A 608 -8.90 27.05 -53.88
C ALA A 608 -10.39 27.44 -53.94
N GLU A 609 -10.80 28.19 -54.97
CA GLU A 609 -12.17 28.69 -55.12
C GLU A 609 -13.25 27.59 -55.11
N PRO A 610 -13.16 26.51 -55.91
CA PRO A 610 -14.18 25.47 -55.90
C PRO A 610 -14.25 24.72 -54.57
N LEU A 611 -13.11 24.55 -53.87
CA LEU A 611 -13.08 23.93 -52.55
C LEU A 611 -13.81 24.79 -51.52
N LEU A 612 -13.52 26.10 -51.46
CA LEU A 612 -14.19 27.00 -50.53
C LEU A 612 -15.69 27.12 -50.80
N ARG A 613 -16.11 27.15 -52.08
CA ARG A 613 -17.54 27.13 -52.45
C ARG A 613 -18.20 25.79 -52.08
N ARG A 614 -17.50 24.67 -52.22
CA ARG A 614 -17.99 23.36 -51.77
C ARG A 614 -18.13 23.30 -50.25
N ALA A 615 -17.15 23.80 -49.49
CA ALA A 615 -17.26 23.91 -48.04
C ALA A 615 -18.45 24.78 -47.61
N GLN A 616 -18.72 25.87 -48.32
CA GLN A 616 -19.89 26.72 -48.10
C GLN A 616 -21.21 25.98 -48.37
N ALA A 617 -21.28 25.20 -49.45
CA ALA A 617 -22.48 24.45 -49.83
C ALA A 617 -22.87 23.37 -48.81
N LEU A 618 -21.91 22.87 -48.04
CA LEU A 618 -22.12 21.88 -46.98
C LEU A 618 -22.77 22.46 -45.70
N ARG A 619 -23.19 23.74 -45.72
CA ARG A 619 -23.87 24.44 -44.62
C ARG A 619 -23.11 24.34 -43.28
N PRO A 620 -21.87 24.84 -43.21
CA PRO A 620 -21.09 24.82 -41.99
C PRO A 620 -21.70 25.75 -40.93
N ASP A 621 -21.17 25.69 -39.70
CA ASP A 621 -21.55 26.62 -38.65
C ASP A 621 -21.27 28.09 -39.05
N ALA A 622 -21.92 29.03 -38.35
CA ALA A 622 -21.84 30.46 -38.67
C ALA A 622 -20.40 31.03 -38.60
N GLY A 623 -19.55 30.48 -37.72
CA GLY A 623 -18.16 30.92 -37.58
C GLY A 623 -17.31 30.52 -38.77
N LEU A 624 -17.40 29.25 -39.18
CA LEU A 624 -16.72 28.70 -40.33
C LEU A 624 -17.23 29.32 -41.64
N LEU A 625 -18.54 29.59 -41.74
CA LEU A 625 -19.13 30.30 -42.89
C LEU A 625 -18.53 31.70 -43.06
N SER A 626 -18.47 32.48 -41.98
CA SER A 626 -17.85 33.81 -41.99
C SER A 626 -16.36 33.75 -42.39
N GLN A 627 -15.64 32.73 -41.94
CA GLN A 627 -14.25 32.52 -42.34
C GLN A 627 -14.11 32.20 -43.84
N ILE A 628 -14.98 31.34 -44.40
CA ILE A 628 -15.00 31.00 -45.82
C ILE A 628 -15.27 32.25 -46.67
N GLU A 629 -16.25 33.07 -46.29
CA GLU A 629 -16.60 34.30 -47.01
C GLU A 629 -15.44 35.31 -47.04
N ARG A 630 -14.75 35.50 -45.90
CA ARG A 630 -13.54 36.33 -45.84
C ARG A 630 -12.45 35.80 -46.77
N ASN A 631 -12.26 34.49 -46.82
CA ASN A 631 -11.22 33.88 -47.67
C ASN A 631 -11.58 33.96 -49.16
N LEU A 632 -12.85 33.84 -49.54
CA LEU A 632 -13.33 34.08 -50.91
C LEU A 632 -13.16 35.54 -51.35
N ALA A 633 -13.41 36.50 -50.46
CA ALA A 633 -13.16 37.92 -50.71
C ALA A 633 -11.66 38.20 -50.90
N PHE A 634 -10.81 37.63 -50.03
CA PHE A 634 -9.35 37.75 -50.16
C PHE A 634 -8.82 37.11 -51.45
N LEU A 635 -9.32 35.92 -51.81
CA LEU A 635 -9.00 35.23 -53.06
C LEU A 635 -9.30 36.11 -54.26
N SER A 636 -10.48 36.74 -54.29
CA SER A 636 -10.89 37.66 -55.36
C SER A 636 -9.95 38.87 -55.49
N LEU A 637 -9.48 39.41 -54.36
CA LEU A 637 -8.51 40.51 -54.34
C LEU A 637 -7.14 40.08 -54.84
N LEU A 638 -6.65 38.90 -54.42
CA LEU A 638 -5.36 38.38 -54.87
C LEU A 638 -5.38 38.00 -56.35
N ARG A 639 -6.51 37.49 -56.87
CA ARG A 639 -6.69 37.20 -58.29
C ARG A 639 -6.57 38.45 -59.15
N LYS A 640 -7.18 39.58 -58.73
CA LYS A 640 -7.05 40.89 -59.41
C LYS A 640 -5.60 41.38 -59.46
N LYS A 641 -4.77 41.06 -58.45
CA LYS A 641 -3.34 41.37 -58.43
C LYS A 641 -2.55 40.47 -59.38
N ALA A 642 -2.92 39.19 -59.52
CA ALA A 642 -2.25 38.22 -60.39
C ALA A 642 -2.56 38.38 -61.89
N THR A 643 -3.55 39.20 -62.24
CA THR A 643 -3.91 39.56 -63.63
C THR A 643 -3.26 40.86 -64.11
N ARG A 644 -2.61 41.61 -63.22
CA ARG A 644 -1.77 42.76 -63.55
C ARG A 644 -0.32 42.31 -63.71
#